data_AF-A0AAD7YTM8-F1
#
_entry.id   AF-A0AAD7YTM8-F1
#
_cell.length_a   1.000
_cell.length_b   1.000
_cell.length_c   1.000
_cell.angle_alpha   90.00
_cell.angle_beta   90.00
_cell.angle_gamma   90.00
#
_symmetry.space_group_name_H-M   'P 1'
#
loop_
_entity.id
_entity.type
_entity.pdbx_description
1 polymer ?
#
loop_
_entity_poly.entity_id
_entity_poly.type
_entity_poly.pdbx_seq_one_letter_code
_entity_poly.pdbx_strand_id
1 'polypeptide(L)'
;MRAARAALLAWLACCAAALSAHKYSTRVVRTKYGPLRGIVVHSHPQVEAYLGVPYATPPLGSLRYMPPVTPSQWRTTRLADASGPACPQVPPAAAPRDDALLLHPRARIRQLERLLPVLANQSEDCLYVNLYVPVNGGEEGEGGGLPCLVFVHGESYEWSSGNAYDGTTLAANGNIVVVTINFRLGVLGFLKTGAKGSAQGNFGLMDLVAGLHWLRENLPAFGGDPERVTLMGHGTGAALANFLAVSPVARELLKRVILLSGSGLSSWALQREPLTIKRKVAEQTGCHGDLLEDDLAPCLRNKPLAELLAVRLDPPRFLPGFAPFVDGTVIVNPSAPPPTDSSRLGAGAAAVANAAGHELADFSHRELLFGLTTTESYLEFNAQDLEFGFNESRRDRILRTFVRNAYYYHLNEIYSTLKNEYTDWDKPVQNPLSVRDATLEVLSDGRTAAPLIRLGYLHALRGGTTYFTHFHHLSQEKDYPQRPGSVHGEELPYYLGVPVSLTHHQQNFTQQEQRVSKLCIHYISNFVRYGNPNDPSATPPPSPMLGETPRLGPDQTPYWDTYDTINQLYMEISSKPEMRSHYRGHKMSLWLSLIPQLHRPGSELPDAAMRHHHFQEDNANYYEGAVRAQSMSRAHVPHVVELEGGARGGARSTVPPRAAPPRPVPAAPPSTECPPNATAPTVHPDDALLRRLASSHYQSYTAALTVTIAVGCFLLLLNVLIFAGIYHQRGSRPRRSKDDLAEAGSSSSSDNYDGKLDYEVRAFDGKGFGFECKSAHVPRGVGSKFDLRTLSDCGEPTFGEYSCYDEKHRAARSSMPDVSVGSAIEAGSVVCIDTQKPDIQKLDPARAGDPVGRTSTFEPRVVDSSTQVKFGPDGAEAAGDEGEGGGILRTPAPPAAPAPPGIMKKRVQIQEISV
;
A
#
# COMPACT_ATOMS: atom_id res chain seq x y z
N MET A 1 33.01 31.60 45.30
CA MET A 1 33.33 32.34 44.04
C MET A 1 33.72 31.43 42.87
N ARG A 2 34.64 30.45 43.02
CA ARG A 2 35.04 29.57 41.89
C ARG A 2 33.90 28.69 41.34
N ALA A 3 33.05 28.13 42.21
CA ALA A 3 31.88 27.36 41.80
C ALA A 3 30.82 28.20 41.06
N ALA A 4 30.59 29.45 41.50
CA ALA A 4 29.66 30.37 40.84
C ALA A 4 30.17 30.81 39.45
N ARG A 5 31.49 30.99 39.27
CA ARG A 5 32.09 31.24 37.96
C ARG A 5 32.01 30.02 37.04
N ALA A 6 32.19 28.82 37.56
CA ALA A 6 32.03 27.58 36.79
C ALA A 6 30.58 27.36 36.36
N ALA A 7 29.61 27.63 37.23
CA ALA A 7 28.18 27.57 36.90
C ALA A 7 27.78 28.64 35.88
N LEU A 8 28.29 29.87 36.00
CA LEU A 8 28.04 30.94 35.02
C LEU A 8 28.67 30.63 33.66
N LEU A 9 29.88 30.06 33.63
CA LEU A 9 30.55 29.63 32.39
C LEU A 9 29.86 28.42 31.76
N ALA A 10 29.37 27.48 32.56
CA ALA A 10 28.56 26.36 32.08
C ALA A 10 27.20 26.85 31.54
N TRP A 11 26.57 27.82 32.21
CA TRP A 11 25.32 28.42 31.74
C TRP A 11 25.53 29.26 30.48
N LEU A 12 26.61 30.05 30.39
CA LEU A 12 26.99 30.78 29.17
C LEU A 12 27.39 29.84 28.03
N ALA A 13 28.08 28.73 28.31
CA ALA A 13 28.40 27.71 27.33
C ALA A 13 27.15 26.93 26.89
N CYS A 14 26.18 26.72 27.78
CA CYS A 14 24.90 26.11 27.47
C CYS A 14 23.99 27.07 26.69
N CYS A 15 24.00 28.37 27.00
CA CYS A 15 23.35 29.42 26.20
C CYS A 15 24.03 29.59 24.83
N ALA A 16 25.37 29.49 24.75
CA ALA A 16 26.10 29.52 23.49
C ALA A 16 25.90 28.25 22.66
N ALA A 17 25.72 27.08 23.29
CA ALA A 17 25.36 25.84 22.61
C ALA A 17 23.86 25.81 22.21
N ALA A 18 22.98 26.46 22.97
CA ALA A 18 21.58 26.71 22.60
C ALA A 18 21.46 27.74 21.47
N LEU A 19 22.46 28.62 21.33
CA LEU A 19 22.72 29.41 20.13
C LEU A 19 23.61 28.63 19.15
N SER A 20 23.18 27.44 18.73
CA SER A 20 23.62 26.91 17.43
C SER A 20 22.97 27.77 16.35
N ALA A 21 23.45 29.02 16.24
CA ALA A 21 23.04 29.95 15.21
C ALA A 21 23.39 29.29 13.88
N HIS A 22 22.37 28.86 13.14
CA HIS A 22 22.55 28.33 11.80
C HIS A 22 23.45 29.29 11.03
N LYS A 23 24.51 28.75 10.43
CA LYS A 23 25.44 29.57 9.67
C LYS A 23 24.70 30.04 8.43
N TYR A 24 24.32 31.31 8.38
CA TYR A 24 23.67 31.87 7.19
C TYR A 24 24.55 31.69 5.95
N SER A 25 23.92 31.40 4.81
CA SER A 25 24.64 31.41 3.54
C SER A 25 25.13 32.82 3.24
N THR A 26 26.35 32.92 2.71
CA THR A 26 26.89 34.15 2.15
C THR A 26 26.19 34.54 0.86
N ARG A 27 25.62 33.56 0.14
CA ARG A 27 24.85 33.76 -1.10
C ARG A 27 23.45 34.25 -0.78
N VAL A 28 23.06 35.33 -1.46
CA VAL A 28 21.67 35.80 -1.49
C VAL A 28 21.09 35.42 -2.86
N VAL A 29 20.06 34.59 -2.86
CA VAL A 29 19.40 34.14 -4.09
C VAL A 29 18.27 35.11 -4.42
N ARG A 30 18.30 35.71 -5.61
CA ARG A 30 17.25 36.62 -6.07
C ARG A 30 16.23 35.85 -6.90
N THR A 31 15.06 35.64 -6.31
CA THR A 31 13.89 35.08 -7.00
C THR A 31 13.16 36.18 -7.79
N LYS A 32 12.17 35.80 -8.60
CA LYS A 32 11.24 36.73 -9.25
C LYS A 32 10.47 37.60 -8.26
N TYR A 33 10.28 37.12 -7.03
CA TYR A 33 9.51 37.79 -5.99
C TYR A 33 10.38 38.63 -5.05
N GLY A 34 11.65 38.30 -4.90
CA GLY A 34 12.59 39.10 -4.11
C GLY A 34 13.82 38.31 -3.65
N PRO A 35 14.76 38.97 -2.96
CA PRO A 35 15.96 38.34 -2.43
C PRO A 35 15.68 37.44 -1.23
N LEU A 36 16.33 36.28 -1.19
CA LEU A 36 16.27 35.27 -0.13
C LEU A 36 17.67 34.96 0.40
N ARG A 37 17.78 34.73 1.70
CA ARG A 37 19.00 34.21 2.34
C ARG A 37 18.66 32.96 3.14
N GLY A 38 19.25 31.84 2.73
CA GLY A 38 19.12 30.56 3.42
C GLY A 38 20.22 30.33 4.46
N ILE A 39 20.33 29.09 4.90
CA ILE A 39 21.31 28.61 5.87
C ILE A 39 22.18 27.52 5.25
N VAL A 40 23.40 27.40 5.74
CA VAL A 40 24.29 26.28 5.46
C VAL A 40 24.03 25.20 6.50
N VAL A 41 23.61 24.02 6.05
CA VAL A 41 23.41 22.85 6.90
C VAL A 41 24.72 22.05 6.96
N HIS A 42 25.03 21.50 8.12
CA HIS A 42 26.21 20.67 8.30
C HIS A 42 26.01 19.29 7.65
N SER A 43 26.54 19.14 6.44
CA SER A 43 26.51 17.90 5.66
C SER A 43 27.80 17.76 4.84
N HIS A 44 28.07 16.56 4.34
CA HIS A 44 29.17 16.32 3.41
C HIS A 44 28.67 15.49 2.22
N PRO A 45 28.58 16.05 0.99
CA PRO A 45 28.83 17.45 0.60
C PRO A 45 27.94 18.49 1.31
N GLN A 46 28.38 19.76 1.34
CA GLN A 46 27.67 20.86 2.01
C GLN A 46 26.34 21.18 1.28
N VAL A 47 25.31 21.56 2.03
CA VAL A 47 23.98 21.92 1.50
C VAL A 47 23.55 23.30 2.00
N GLU A 48 22.99 24.10 1.09
CA GLU A 48 22.23 25.30 1.41
C GLU A 48 20.74 24.96 1.51
N ALA A 49 20.15 25.22 2.67
CA ALA A 49 18.72 25.08 2.89
C ALA A 49 18.03 26.45 2.86
N TYR A 50 16.90 26.53 2.16
CA TYR A 50 16.01 27.68 2.11
C TYR A 50 14.65 27.21 2.60
N LEU A 51 14.37 27.45 3.88
CA LEU A 51 13.19 26.95 4.56
C LEU A 51 12.09 28.02 4.60
N GLY A 52 10.82 27.62 4.51
CA GLY A 52 9.69 28.54 4.64
C GLY A 52 9.59 29.58 3.52
N VAL A 53 9.90 29.21 2.28
CA VAL A 53 9.82 30.11 1.12
C VAL A 53 8.38 30.16 0.60
N PRO A 54 7.72 31.34 0.57
CA PRO A 54 6.32 31.43 0.13
C PRO A 54 6.23 31.26 -1.39
N TYR A 55 5.43 30.31 -1.84
CA TYR A 55 5.17 30.09 -3.27
C TYR A 55 3.82 30.67 -3.74
N ALA A 56 2.94 31.00 -2.80
CA ALA A 56 1.63 31.60 -3.05
C ALA A 56 1.27 32.61 -1.95
N THR A 57 0.33 33.50 -2.24
CA THR A 57 -0.28 34.40 -1.26
C THR A 57 -1.07 33.58 -0.23
N PRO A 58 -1.01 33.93 1.07
CA PRO A 58 -1.76 33.24 2.10
C PRO A 58 -3.26 33.15 1.77
N PRO A 59 -3.89 31.95 1.82
CA PRO A 59 -5.29 31.75 1.44
C PRO A 59 -6.26 32.18 2.57
N LEU A 60 -6.10 33.41 3.08
CA LEU A 60 -6.84 33.96 4.20
C LEU A 60 -8.09 34.72 3.76
N GLY A 61 -9.11 34.77 4.64
CA GLY A 61 -10.31 35.58 4.44
C GLY A 61 -11.02 35.26 3.14
N SER A 62 -11.10 36.23 2.22
CA SER A 62 -11.73 36.05 0.90
C SER A 62 -11.02 35.05 0.00
N LEU A 63 -9.73 34.75 0.25
CA LEU A 63 -8.96 33.75 -0.50
C LEU A 63 -9.14 32.32 0.04
N ARG A 64 -9.81 32.14 1.18
CA ARG A 64 -10.21 30.81 1.63
C ARG A 64 -11.20 30.21 0.62
N TYR A 65 -10.99 28.94 0.26
CA TYR A 65 -11.72 28.25 -0.81
C TYR A 65 -11.63 28.94 -2.17
N MET A 66 -10.48 29.54 -2.48
CA MET A 66 -10.13 30.03 -3.81
C MET A 66 -8.87 29.32 -4.32
N PRO A 67 -8.66 29.23 -5.64
CA PRO A 67 -7.37 28.86 -6.20
C PRO A 67 -6.23 29.73 -5.62
N PRO A 68 -5.02 29.17 -5.44
CA PRO A 68 -3.89 29.93 -4.93
C PRO A 68 -3.55 31.10 -5.86
N VAL A 69 -3.15 32.23 -5.26
CA VAL A 69 -2.77 33.43 -5.99
C VAL A 69 -1.26 33.61 -5.87
N THR A 70 -0.64 34.13 -6.93
CA THR A 70 0.78 34.51 -6.96
C THR A 70 1.19 35.33 -5.73
N PRO A 71 2.36 35.08 -5.11
CA PRO A 71 2.79 35.80 -3.91
C PRO A 71 3.17 37.25 -4.23
N SER A 72 3.03 38.12 -3.23
CA SER A 72 3.48 39.52 -3.33
C SER A 72 5.00 39.62 -3.38
N GLN A 73 5.52 40.56 -4.17
CA GLN A 73 6.96 40.81 -4.24
C GLN A 73 7.46 41.54 -2.97
N TRP A 74 8.69 41.25 -2.54
CA TRP A 74 9.36 41.90 -1.43
C TRP A 74 10.69 42.54 -1.86
N ARG A 75 11.02 43.69 -1.27
CA ARG A 75 12.22 44.47 -1.63
C ARG A 75 13.45 44.09 -0.81
N THR A 76 13.27 43.78 0.46
CA THR A 76 14.34 43.47 1.42
C THR A 76 14.65 41.97 1.44
N THR A 77 15.89 41.59 1.75
CA THR A 77 16.27 40.17 1.87
C THR A 77 15.43 39.50 2.95
N ARG A 78 14.63 38.51 2.56
CA ARG A 78 13.86 37.67 3.48
C ARG A 78 14.75 36.50 3.92
N LEU A 79 14.76 36.23 5.23
CA LEU A 79 15.44 35.07 5.79
C LEU A 79 14.58 33.82 5.55
N ALA A 80 15.23 32.75 5.09
CA ALA A 80 14.65 31.44 4.80
C ALA A 80 15.38 30.38 5.63
N ASP A 81 15.37 30.57 6.95
CA ASP A 81 16.17 29.85 7.94
C ASP A 81 15.33 28.96 8.88
N ALA A 82 14.01 29.05 8.79
CA ALA A 82 13.07 28.22 9.53
C ALA A 82 11.90 27.79 8.64
N SER A 83 11.38 26.59 8.88
CA SER A 83 10.21 26.09 8.17
C SER A 83 9.00 26.98 8.44
N GLY A 84 8.18 27.22 7.41
CA GLY A 84 6.88 27.87 7.58
C GLY A 84 5.93 27.03 8.45
N PRO A 85 4.85 27.60 8.98
CA PRO A 85 3.86 26.83 9.74
C PRO A 85 3.23 25.73 8.85
N ALA A 86 2.84 24.61 9.48
CA ALA A 86 2.06 23.57 8.83
C ALA A 86 0.65 24.08 8.52
N CYS A 87 -0.02 23.46 7.54
CA CYS A 87 -1.42 23.79 7.27
C CYS A 87 -2.33 23.31 8.42
N PRO A 88 -3.48 23.95 8.65
CA PRO A 88 -4.36 23.60 9.75
C PRO A 88 -4.88 22.17 9.64
N GLN A 89 -4.76 21.41 10.72
CA GLN A 89 -5.01 19.98 10.73
C GLN A 89 -5.25 19.47 12.15
N VAL A 90 -5.93 18.33 12.24
CA VAL A 90 -6.04 17.57 13.49
C VAL A 90 -5.31 16.25 13.26
N PRO A 91 -4.00 16.17 13.59
CA PRO A 91 -3.29 14.91 13.53
C PRO A 91 -3.98 13.90 14.46
N PRO A 92 -3.88 12.59 14.18
CA PRO A 92 -4.37 11.56 15.10
C PRO A 92 -3.84 11.85 16.50
N ALA A 93 -4.77 12.09 17.44
CA ALA A 93 -4.40 12.48 18.78
C ALA A 93 -3.52 11.37 19.38
N ALA A 94 -2.32 11.74 19.85
CA ALA A 94 -1.62 10.89 20.80
C ALA A 94 -2.46 10.93 22.09
N ALA A 95 -3.49 10.09 22.15
CA ALA A 95 -4.15 9.75 23.41
C ALA A 95 -3.07 9.35 24.43
N PRO A 96 -3.35 9.39 25.75
CA PRO A 96 -2.46 8.80 26.74
C PRO A 96 -1.99 7.43 26.22
N ARG A 97 -0.69 7.14 26.36
CA ARG A 97 -0.01 6.05 25.62
C ARG A 97 -0.79 4.72 25.64
N ASP A 98 -1.46 4.43 26.74
CA ASP A 98 -2.25 3.20 26.92
C ASP A 98 -3.54 3.18 26.07
N ASP A 99 -4.27 4.30 25.99
CA ASP A 99 -5.46 4.43 25.14
C ASP A 99 -5.10 4.46 23.65
N ALA A 100 -3.94 5.02 23.31
CA ALA A 100 -3.44 5.07 21.94
C ALA A 100 -3.14 3.67 21.37
N LEU A 101 -2.71 2.72 22.22
CA LEU A 101 -2.43 1.34 21.81
C LEU A 101 -3.69 0.56 21.40
N LEU A 102 -4.86 0.97 21.88
CA LEU A 102 -6.15 0.40 21.48
C LEU A 102 -6.55 0.81 20.06
N LEU A 103 -5.99 1.92 19.57
CA LEU A 103 -6.34 2.53 18.28
C LEU A 103 -5.25 2.34 17.22
N HIS A 104 -3.99 2.26 17.64
CA HIS A 104 -2.85 2.33 16.71
C HIS A 104 -1.73 1.33 17.04
N PRO A 105 -0.94 0.91 16.04
CA PRO A 105 0.28 0.13 16.25
C PRO A 105 1.32 0.86 17.11
N ARG A 106 2.19 0.10 17.80
CA ARG A 106 3.31 0.67 18.58
C ARG A 106 4.24 1.56 17.76
N ALA A 107 4.59 1.11 16.56
CA ALA A 107 5.42 1.87 15.63
C ALA A 107 4.75 3.19 15.21
N ARG A 108 3.44 3.15 14.98
CA ARG A 108 2.65 4.32 14.62
C ARG A 108 2.64 5.38 15.72
N ILE A 109 2.44 4.97 16.96
CA ILE A 109 2.46 5.90 18.10
C ILE A 109 3.81 6.62 18.18
N ARG A 110 4.93 5.89 18.03
CA ARG A 110 6.26 6.50 18.02
C ARG A 110 6.52 7.41 16.84
N GLN A 111 6.02 7.05 15.66
CA GLN A 111 6.07 7.93 14.50
C GLN A 111 5.31 9.24 14.80
N LEU A 112 4.11 9.16 15.38
CA LEU A 112 3.32 10.34 15.77
C LEU A 112 4.04 11.18 16.84
N GLU A 113 4.64 10.57 17.85
CA GLU A 113 5.45 11.26 18.88
C GLU A 113 6.58 12.09 18.24
N ARG A 114 7.20 11.60 17.16
CA ARG A 114 8.23 12.33 16.40
C ARG A 114 7.65 13.45 15.54
N LEU A 115 6.48 13.24 14.95
CA LEU A 115 5.85 14.18 14.00
C LEU A 115 5.12 15.34 14.69
N LEU A 116 4.44 15.08 15.82
CA LEU A 116 3.58 16.06 16.49
C LEU A 116 4.28 17.39 16.83
N PRO A 117 5.53 17.41 17.32
CA PRO A 117 6.24 18.68 17.56
C PRO A 117 6.42 19.53 16.29
N VAL A 118 6.66 18.89 15.14
CA VAL A 118 6.83 19.56 13.84
C VAL A 118 5.49 20.09 13.31
N LEU A 119 4.38 19.44 13.67
CA LEU A 119 3.02 19.81 13.28
C LEU A 119 2.33 20.75 14.27
N ALA A 120 3.00 21.16 15.35
CA ALA A 120 2.41 21.98 16.40
C ALA A 120 2.15 23.43 15.95
N ASN A 121 3.04 24.01 15.16
CA ASN A 121 2.88 25.36 14.62
C ASN A 121 2.02 25.32 13.35
N GLN A 122 0.74 25.67 13.47
CA GLN A 122 -0.23 25.63 12.38
C GLN A 122 -0.78 27.02 12.05
N SER A 123 -1.01 27.29 10.76
CA SER A 123 -1.63 28.53 10.27
C SER A 123 -2.30 28.29 8.93
N GLU A 124 -3.36 29.03 8.61
CA GLU A 124 -3.92 29.05 7.24
C GLU A 124 -2.94 29.67 6.23
N ASP A 125 -2.05 30.55 6.70
CA ASP A 125 -0.87 30.96 5.95
C ASP A 125 0.16 29.82 6.01
N CYS A 126 0.04 28.83 5.13
CA CYS A 126 0.89 27.64 5.12
C CYS A 126 1.47 27.27 3.73
N LEU A 127 1.29 28.11 2.71
CA LEU A 127 1.70 27.82 1.34
C LEU A 127 3.20 28.10 1.13
N TYR A 128 4.02 27.23 1.70
CA TYR A 128 5.48 27.30 1.73
C TYR A 128 6.15 26.07 1.10
N VAL A 129 7.32 26.29 0.51
CA VAL A 129 8.26 25.25 0.10
C VAL A 129 9.56 25.36 0.90
N ASN A 130 10.22 24.22 1.09
CA ASN A 130 11.58 24.13 1.63
C ASN A 130 12.48 23.59 0.52
N LEU A 131 13.61 24.24 0.25
CA LEU A 131 14.58 23.82 -0.77
C LEU A 131 15.91 23.42 -0.12
N TYR A 132 16.48 22.30 -0.57
CA TYR A 132 17.78 21.79 -0.17
C TYR A 132 18.66 21.70 -1.41
N VAL A 133 19.69 22.55 -1.47
CA VAL A 133 20.55 22.74 -2.65
C VAL A 133 21.98 22.33 -2.31
N PRO A 134 22.56 21.31 -2.96
CA PRO A 134 23.94 20.93 -2.72
C PRO A 134 24.90 22.03 -3.21
N VAL A 135 25.91 22.34 -2.42
CA VAL A 135 26.88 23.43 -2.64
C VAL A 135 28.07 22.94 -3.46
N ASN A 136 27.95 21.87 -4.24
CA ASN A 136 29.05 21.38 -5.06
C ASN A 136 29.57 22.55 -5.91
N GLY A 137 30.78 23.00 -5.55
CA GLY A 137 31.38 24.23 -6.05
C GLY A 137 31.48 24.16 -7.56
N GLY A 138 31.25 25.29 -8.22
CA GLY A 138 31.29 25.39 -9.66
C GLY A 138 32.52 24.75 -10.26
N GLU A 139 32.38 23.50 -10.69
CA GLU A 139 32.79 23.20 -12.03
C GLU A 139 31.60 23.56 -12.90
N GLU A 140 31.81 24.64 -13.65
CA GLU A 140 31.13 25.00 -14.89
C GLU A 140 31.28 23.83 -15.91
N GLY A 141 30.81 22.64 -15.54
CA GLY A 141 30.72 21.48 -16.41
C GLY A 141 29.47 21.61 -17.27
N GLU A 142 29.63 22.23 -18.43
CA GLU A 142 28.72 22.14 -19.58
C GLU A 142 27.23 22.45 -19.29
N GLY A 143 26.93 23.70 -18.92
CA GLY A 143 25.67 24.36 -19.33
C GLY A 143 24.31 23.82 -18.82
N GLY A 144 24.23 22.84 -17.91
CA GLY A 144 22.97 22.29 -17.43
C GLY A 144 22.73 22.45 -15.92
N GLY A 145 21.64 23.11 -15.49
CA GLY A 145 21.28 23.27 -14.07
C GLY A 145 20.96 21.94 -13.36
N LEU A 146 21.03 21.85 -12.04
CA LEU A 146 20.80 20.60 -11.29
C LEU A 146 19.35 20.08 -11.43
N PRO A 147 19.12 18.76 -11.62
CA PRO A 147 17.77 18.22 -11.62
C PRO A 147 17.12 18.36 -10.23
N CYS A 148 15.80 18.46 -10.21
CA CYS A 148 15.03 18.77 -9.01
C CYS A 148 14.02 17.67 -8.69
N LEU A 149 14.04 17.20 -7.45
CA LEU A 149 13.05 16.31 -6.87
C LEU A 149 12.09 17.11 -6.00
N VAL A 150 10.79 17.06 -6.31
CA VAL A 150 9.75 17.66 -5.48
C VAL A 150 9.02 16.54 -4.74
N PHE A 151 9.07 16.56 -3.41
CA PHE A 151 8.43 15.58 -2.55
C PHE A 151 7.07 16.07 -2.04
N VAL A 152 6.02 15.34 -2.38
CA VAL A 152 4.65 15.54 -1.91
C VAL A 152 4.39 14.55 -0.78
N HIS A 153 4.20 15.10 0.43
CA HIS A 153 3.96 14.28 1.61
C HIS A 153 2.63 13.51 1.54
N GLY A 154 2.59 12.39 2.27
CA GLY A 154 1.44 11.51 2.38
C GLY A 154 0.83 11.50 3.77
N GLU A 155 0.46 10.28 4.22
CA GLU A 155 -0.30 9.93 5.44
C GLU A 155 -1.81 10.02 5.25
N SER A 156 -2.31 11.23 5.03
CA SER A 156 -3.73 11.50 4.83
C SER A 156 -3.88 12.74 3.95
N TYR A 157 -5.09 12.98 3.46
CA TYR A 157 -5.44 14.28 2.89
C TYR A 157 -5.75 15.32 3.97
N GLU A 158 -5.85 14.92 5.24
CA GLU A 158 -6.33 15.77 6.35
C GLU A 158 -5.23 16.27 7.28
N TRP A 159 -4.06 15.64 7.28
CA TRP A 159 -2.92 15.99 8.15
C TRP A 159 -1.59 15.53 7.53
N SER A 160 -0.48 15.89 8.17
CA SER A 160 0.93 15.85 7.72
C SER A 160 1.43 17.19 7.15
N SER A 161 2.72 17.26 6.83
CA SER A 161 3.39 18.45 6.30
C SER A 161 4.72 18.07 5.64
N GLY A 162 5.11 18.81 4.59
CA GLY A 162 6.43 18.72 3.98
C GLY A 162 7.58 19.09 4.93
N ASN A 163 7.27 19.80 6.04
CA ASN A 163 8.25 20.19 7.06
C ASN A 163 8.85 18.99 7.81
N ALA A 164 8.13 17.87 7.87
CA ALA A 164 8.57 16.68 8.60
C ALA A 164 9.70 15.90 7.90
N TYR A 165 10.01 16.25 6.65
CA TYR A 165 10.94 15.52 5.80
C TYR A 165 12.17 16.36 5.50
N ASP A 166 13.33 15.93 6.01
CA ASP A 166 14.61 16.58 5.74
C ASP A 166 15.20 16.07 4.41
N GLY A 167 15.36 16.98 3.44
CA GLY A 167 15.95 16.69 2.15
C GLY A 167 17.47 16.80 2.10
N THR A 168 18.13 17.20 3.21
CA THR A 168 19.56 17.53 3.23
C THR A 168 20.44 16.37 2.77
N THR A 169 20.25 15.17 3.31
CA THR A 169 21.13 14.03 3.03
C THR A 169 20.94 13.50 1.61
N LEU A 170 19.71 13.47 1.11
CA LEU A 170 19.41 13.12 -0.28
C LEU A 170 19.98 14.16 -1.26
N ALA A 171 19.86 15.45 -0.95
CA ALA A 171 20.42 16.53 -1.78
C ALA A 171 21.96 16.44 -1.84
N ALA A 172 22.62 16.25 -0.69
CA ALA A 172 24.06 16.15 -0.57
C ALA A 172 24.62 14.94 -1.35
N ASN A 173 24.12 13.75 -1.07
CA ASN A 173 24.66 12.50 -1.61
C ASN A 173 24.19 12.22 -3.04
N GLY A 174 22.96 12.65 -3.38
CA GLY A 174 22.42 12.53 -4.72
C GLY A 174 22.86 13.65 -5.66
N ASN A 175 23.42 14.75 -5.13
CA ASN A 175 23.77 15.99 -5.85
C ASN A 175 22.60 16.52 -6.72
N ILE A 176 21.40 16.50 -6.16
CA ILE A 176 20.15 16.99 -6.77
C ILE A 176 19.54 18.06 -5.88
N VAL A 177 18.69 18.92 -6.43
CA VAL A 177 17.87 19.82 -5.61
C VAL A 177 16.71 19.01 -5.05
N VAL A 178 16.47 19.08 -3.74
CA VAL A 178 15.31 18.45 -3.10
C VAL A 178 14.39 19.55 -2.60
N VAL A 179 13.10 19.44 -2.89
CA VAL A 179 12.06 20.38 -2.47
C VAL A 179 10.99 19.62 -1.70
N THR A 180 10.61 20.10 -0.52
CA THR A 180 9.40 19.65 0.17
C THR A 180 8.36 20.77 0.14
N ILE A 181 7.08 20.41 -0.01
CA ILE A 181 6.00 21.38 -0.23
C ILE A 181 4.85 21.15 0.76
N ASN A 182 4.30 22.25 1.29
CA ASN A 182 3.03 22.26 2.02
C ASN A 182 1.90 22.69 1.09
N PHE A 183 0.72 22.10 1.25
CA PHE A 183 -0.50 22.41 0.51
C PHE A 183 -1.71 22.28 1.44
N ARG A 184 -2.85 22.93 1.10
CA ARG A 184 -4.05 22.89 1.95
C ARG A 184 -4.59 21.46 2.12
N LEU A 185 -5.03 21.14 3.33
CA LEU A 185 -5.49 19.82 3.74
C LEU A 185 -6.97 19.82 4.16
N GLY A 186 -7.54 18.62 4.24
CA GLY A 186 -8.87 18.33 4.79
C GLY A 186 -9.97 19.20 4.20
N VAL A 187 -10.79 19.77 5.08
CA VAL A 187 -11.91 20.64 4.71
C VAL A 187 -11.46 21.86 3.91
N LEU A 188 -10.25 22.39 4.15
CA LEU A 188 -9.73 23.59 3.46
C LEU A 188 -9.16 23.27 2.08
N GLY A 189 -8.63 22.07 1.90
CA GLY A 189 -7.93 21.63 0.68
C GLY A 189 -8.80 20.88 -0.32
N PHE A 190 -9.76 20.07 0.16
CA PHE A 190 -10.43 19.07 -0.68
C PHE A 190 -11.96 19.09 -0.61
N LEU A 191 -12.56 20.07 0.07
CA LEU A 191 -14.01 20.27 0.03
C LEU A 191 -14.46 20.82 -1.33
N LYS A 192 -15.49 20.19 -1.92
CA LYS A 192 -16.26 20.79 -3.01
C LYS A 192 -17.19 21.85 -2.44
N THR A 193 -16.94 23.12 -2.71
CA THR A 193 -17.78 24.22 -2.21
C THR A 193 -18.85 24.63 -3.22
N GLY A 194 -18.49 24.67 -4.51
CA GLY A 194 -19.38 25.14 -5.57
C GLY A 194 -20.53 24.20 -5.91
N ALA A 195 -21.36 24.64 -6.87
CA ALA A 195 -22.44 23.86 -7.46
C ALA A 195 -21.97 22.50 -8.00
N LYS A 196 -22.90 21.57 -8.24
CA LYS A 196 -22.63 20.22 -8.77
C LYS A 196 -21.75 20.27 -10.04
N GLY A 197 -22.08 21.16 -10.98
CA GLY A 197 -21.32 21.34 -12.23
C GLY A 197 -20.08 22.22 -12.13
N SER A 198 -19.82 22.87 -10.98
CA SER A 198 -18.67 23.76 -10.79
C SER A 198 -17.38 22.97 -10.54
N ALA A 199 -16.26 23.46 -11.10
CA ALA A 199 -14.92 22.94 -10.81
C ALA A 199 -14.34 23.44 -9.46
N GLN A 200 -15.10 24.22 -8.67
CA GLN A 200 -14.63 24.76 -7.39
C GLN A 200 -14.41 23.66 -6.34
N GLY A 201 -13.15 23.48 -5.96
CA GLY A 201 -12.64 22.55 -4.95
C GLY A 201 -11.22 22.14 -5.34
N ASN A 202 -10.74 20.98 -4.86
CA ASN A 202 -9.38 20.49 -5.14
C ASN A 202 -8.28 21.55 -4.91
N PHE A 203 -8.49 22.46 -3.96
CA PHE A 203 -7.60 23.57 -3.69
C PHE A 203 -6.18 23.10 -3.33
N GLY A 204 -6.06 21.99 -2.60
CA GLY A 204 -4.75 21.37 -2.30
C GLY A 204 -4.00 20.87 -3.55
N LEU A 205 -4.71 20.38 -4.57
CA LEU A 205 -4.07 20.05 -5.86
C LEU A 205 -3.65 21.32 -6.62
N MET A 206 -4.49 22.36 -6.60
CA MET A 206 -4.14 23.64 -7.22
C MET A 206 -2.94 24.30 -6.54
N ASP A 207 -2.79 24.14 -5.23
CA ASP A 207 -1.63 24.58 -4.46
C ASP A 207 -0.34 23.90 -4.95
N LEU A 208 -0.38 22.58 -5.16
CA LEU A 208 0.74 21.85 -5.73
C LEU A 208 1.09 22.33 -7.14
N VAL A 209 0.08 22.58 -8.00
CA VAL A 209 0.29 23.16 -9.34
C VAL A 209 0.95 24.54 -9.24
N ALA A 210 0.50 25.41 -8.33
CA ALA A 210 1.10 26.72 -8.11
C ALA A 210 2.55 26.62 -7.60
N GLY A 211 2.84 25.67 -6.72
CA GLY A 211 4.21 25.37 -6.27
C GLY A 211 5.12 24.92 -7.41
N LEU A 212 4.63 24.07 -8.30
CA LEU A 212 5.37 23.63 -9.49
C LEU A 212 5.62 24.79 -10.47
N HIS A 213 4.64 25.67 -10.69
CA HIS A 213 4.84 26.89 -11.47
C HIS A 213 5.88 27.82 -10.83
N TRP A 214 5.82 28.01 -9.50
CA TRP A 214 6.78 28.81 -8.77
C TRP A 214 8.20 28.24 -8.93
N LEU A 215 8.37 26.92 -8.84
CA LEU A 215 9.65 26.26 -9.07
C LEU A 215 10.13 26.48 -10.50
N ARG A 216 9.28 26.30 -11.51
CA ARG A 216 9.66 26.52 -12.91
C ARG A 216 10.21 27.94 -13.15
N GLU A 217 9.66 28.94 -12.46
CA GLU A 217 10.10 30.34 -12.58
C GLU A 217 11.37 30.68 -11.77
N ASN A 218 11.63 29.99 -10.65
CA ASN A 218 12.64 30.41 -9.67
C ASN A 218 13.79 29.42 -9.47
N LEU A 219 13.62 28.16 -9.86
CA LEU A 219 14.62 27.10 -9.71
C LEU A 219 15.98 27.43 -10.36
N PRO A 220 16.06 28.11 -11.53
CA PRO A 220 17.34 28.56 -12.09
C PRO A 220 18.17 29.45 -11.14
N ALA A 221 17.51 30.27 -10.31
CA ALA A 221 18.20 31.14 -9.36
C ALA A 221 18.94 30.36 -8.26
N PHE A 222 18.49 29.14 -7.98
CA PHE A 222 19.11 28.19 -7.06
C PHE A 222 20.13 27.28 -7.75
N GLY A 223 20.30 27.39 -9.07
CA GLY A 223 21.17 26.52 -9.86
C GLY A 223 20.52 25.22 -10.31
N GLY A 224 19.19 25.08 -10.17
CA GLY A 224 18.44 23.93 -10.65
C GLY A 224 17.87 24.14 -12.07
N ASP A 225 17.47 23.05 -12.71
CA ASP A 225 16.92 23.02 -14.06
C ASP A 225 15.39 22.83 -14.04
N PRO A 226 14.61 23.83 -14.51
CA PRO A 226 13.15 23.80 -14.52
C PRO A 226 12.55 22.77 -15.51
N GLU A 227 13.33 22.22 -16.43
CA GLU A 227 12.89 21.17 -17.36
C GLU A 227 13.13 19.76 -16.81
N ARG A 228 13.90 19.63 -15.73
CA ARG A 228 14.25 18.35 -15.08
C ARG A 228 13.66 18.23 -13.68
N VAL A 229 12.36 18.50 -13.58
CA VAL A 229 11.59 18.34 -12.34
C VAL A 229 10.96 16.94 -12.28
N THR A 230 11.28 16.20 -11.22
CA THR A 230 10.71 14.90 -10.89
C THR A 230 9.78 15.05 -9.69
N LEU A 231 8.54 14.60 -9.82
CA LEU A 231 7.57 14.62 -8.72
C LEU A 231 7.56 13.27 -8.01
N MET A 232 7.81 13.27 -6.71
CA MET A 232 7.78 12.07 -5.87
C MET A 232 6.70 12.21 -4.82
N GLY A 233 5.87 11.19 -4.67
CA GLY A 233 4.85 11.12 -3.63
C GLY A 233 4.88 9.80 -2.88
N HIS A 234 4.38 9.82 -1.65
CA HIS A 234 4.20 8.63 -0.81
C HIS A 234 2.76 8.51 -0.33
N GLY A 235 2.15 7.31 -0.40
CA GLY A 235 0.77 7.08 0.04
C GLY A 235 -0.24 8.00 -0.65
N THR A 236 -0.99 8.79 0.11
CA THR A 236 -1.88 9.85 -0.43
C THR A 236 -1.14 10.88 -1.29
N GLY A 237 0.12 11.19 -0.96
CA GLY A 237 0.98 12.04 -1.79
C GLY A 237 1.32 11.41 -3.14
N ALA A 238 1.45 10.08 -3.21
CA ALA A 238 1.65 9.37 -4.47
C ALA A 238 0.38 9.42 -5.35
N ALA A 239 -0.81 9.33 -4.75
CA ALA A 239 -2.07 9.54 -5.47
C ALA A 239 -2.15 10.97 -6.05
N LEU A 240 -1.79 12.00 -5.27
CA LEU A 240 -1.72 13.40 -5.77
C LEU A 240 -0.70 13.54 -6.91
N ALA A 241 0.48 12.93 -6.77
CA ALA A 241 1.51 12.96 -7.81
C ALA A 241 1.02 12.29 -9.11
N ASN A 242 0.29 11.18 -9.01
CA ASN A 242 -0.31 10.52 -10.16
C ASN A 242 -1.37 11.39 -10.84
N PHE A 243 -2.25 12.05 -10.07
CA PHE A 243 -3.23 12.99 -10.64
C PHE A 243 -2.55 14.15 -11.38
N LEU A 244 -1.49 14.73 -10.81
CA LEU A 244 -0.72 15.79 -11.45
C LEU A 244 0.06 15.30 -12.69
N ALA A 245 0.50 14.05 -12.70
CA ALA A 245 1.13 13.46 -13.88
C ALA A 245 0.17 13.47 -15.08
N VAL A 246 -1.09 13.08 -14.89
CA VAL A 246 -2.07 13.04 -15.99
C VAL A 246 -2.70 14.41 -16.27
N SER A 247 -2.69 15.30 -15.29
CA SER A 247 -3.39 16.58 -15.37
C SER A 247 -2.91 17.45 -16.54
N PRO A 248 -3.83 18.02 -17.35
CA PRO A 248 -3.47 18.93 -18.43
C PRO A 248 -2.80 20.20 -17.90
N VAL A 249 -3.17 20.68 -16.70
CA VAL A 249 -2.60 21.91 -16.12
C VAL A 249 -1.16 21.75 -15.66
N ALA A 250 -0.70 20.52 -15.45
CA ALA A 250 0.69 20.21 -15.07
C ALA A 250 1.49 19.54 -16.20
N ARG A 251 0.94 19.48 -17.42
CA ARG A 251 1.53 18.73 -18.56
C ARG A 251 2.99 19.08 -18.80
N GLU A 252 3.32 20.36 -18.78
CA GLU A 252 4.68 20.85 -19.08
C GLU A 252 5.54 21.03 -17.83
N LEU A 253 4.99 20.88 -16.62
CA LEU A 253 5.70 21.19 -15.36
C LEU A 253 6.57 20.04 -14.84
N LEU A 254 6.31 18.82 -15.32
CA LEU A 254 6.89 17.59 -14.79
C LEU A 254 7.55 16.79 -15.90
N LYS A 255 8.79 16.35 -15.64
CA LYS A 255 9.52 15.44 -16.53
C LYS A 255 9.30 13.98 -16.15
N ARG A 256 9.34 13.67 -14.85
CA ARG A 256 9.28 12.28 -14.32
C ARG A 256 8.43 12.17 -13.07
N VAL A 257 8.04 10.95 -12.73
CA VAL A 257 7.18 10.67 -11.58
C VAL A 257 7.69 9.47 -10.79
N ILE A 258 7.68 9.60 -9.46
CA ILE A 258 7.99 8.53 -8.51
C ILE A 258 6.78 8.32 -7.59
N LEU A 259 6.23 7.11 -7.59
CA LEU A 259 5.04 6.74 -6.82
C LEU A 259 5.38 5.67 -5.79
N LEU A 260 5.49 6.04 -4.51
CA LEU A 260 5.73 5.09 -3.42
C LEU A 260 4.42 4.76 -2.71
N SER A 261 4.11 3.47 -2.60
CA SER A 261 3.07 2.94 -1.71
C SER A 261 1.68 3.56 -1.95
N GLY A 262 1.36 3.93 -3.20
CA GLY A 262 0.07 4.53 -3.57
C GLY A 262 -0.06 4.92 -5.04
N SER A 263 -1.29 4.92 -5.56
CA SER A 263 -1.63 5.43 -6.90
C SER A 263 -3.02 6.09 -6.91
N GLY A 264 -3.35 6.79 -8.00
CA GLY A 264 -4.70 7.32 -8.23
C GLY A 264 -5.77 6.22 -8.38
N LEU A 265 -5.37 4.96 -8.56
CA LEU A 265 -6.28 3.80 -8.65
C LEU A 265 -6.65 3.20 -7.28
N SER A 266 -5.96 3.58 -6.20
CA SER A 266 -6.22 3.05 -4.86
C SER A 266 -7.63 3.41 -4.38
N SER A 267 -8.26 2.54 -3.57
CA SER A 267 -9.66 2.73 -3.12
C SER A 267 -9.87 4.03 -2.34
N TRP A 268 -8.82 4.49 -1.67
CA TRP A 268 -8.73 5.68 -0.83
C TRP A 268 -8.21 6.93 -1.57
N ALA A 269 -7.88 6.84 -2.87
CA ALA A 269 -7.28 7.95 -3.60
C ALA A 269 -8.25 9.08 -3.96
N LEU A 270 -9.51 8.75 -4.27
CA LEU A 270 -10.49 9.67 -4.85
C LEU A 270 -11.80 9.66 -4.06
N GLN A 271 -12.37 10.84 -3.78
CA GLN A 271 -13.71 11.01 -3.27
C GLN A 271 -14.73 10.89 -4.41
N ARG A 272 -15.50 9.80 -4.42
CA ARG A 272 -16.51 9.50 -5.44
C ARG A 272 -17.84 10.24 -5.21
N GLU A 273 -18.13 10.63 -3.97
CA GLU A 273 -19.37 11.31 -3.59
C GLU A 273 -19.09 12.67 -2.90
N PRO A 274 -18.43 13.63 -3.57
CA PRO A 274 -18.03 14.90 -2.94
C PRO A 274 -19.23 15.74 -2.45
N LEU A 275 -20.41 15.57 -3.05
CA LEU A 275 -21.63 16.26 -2.62
C LEU A 275 -22.17 15.73 -1.28
N THR A 276 -21.99 14.44 -0.99
CA THR A 276 -22.34 13.87 0.32
C THR A 276 -21.47 14.48 1.42
N ILE A 277 -20.18 14.67 1.13
CA ILE A 277 -19.25 15.35 2.04
C ILE A 277 -19.64 16.83 2.21
N LYS A 278 -19.93 17.53 1.11
CA LYS A 278 -20.44 18.92 1.14
C LYS A 278 -21.67 19.05 2.05
N ARG A 279 -22.62 18.12 1.97
CA ARG A 279 -23.81 18.08 2.83
C ARG A 279 -23.47 17.94 4.30
N LYS A 280 -22.62 16.98 4.67
CA LYS A 280 -22.21 16.78 6.07
C LYS A 280 -21.51 18.02 6.65
N VAL A 281 -20.66 18.68 5.86
CA VAL A 281 -19.99 19.93 6.27
C VAL A 281 -21.03 21.03 6.49
N ALA A 282 -21.97 21.21 5.56
CA ALA A 282 -23.04 22.21 5.67
C ALA A 282 -23.90 22.00 6.94
N GLU A 283 -24.28 20.75 7.23
CA GLU A 283 -25.06 20.38 8.42
C GLU A 283 -24.31 20.71 9.72
N GLN A 284 -23.03 20.35 9.83
CA GLN A 284 -22.25 20.55 11.06
C GLN A 284 -21.80 22.02 11.26
N THR A 285 -21.66 22.79 10.18
CA THR A 285 -21.29 24.21 10.24
C THR A 285 -22.49 25.16 10.23
N GLY A 286 -23.72 24.65 10.06
CA GLY A 286 -24.92 25.50 9.92
C GLY A 286 -24.90 26.40 8.69
N CYS A 287 -24.11 26.06 7.67
CA CYS A 287 -24.13 26.77 6.39
C CYS A 287 -25.25 26.20 5.51
N HIS A 288 -26.39 26.87 5.50
CA HIS A 288 -27.59 26.45 4.76
C HIS A 288 -27.61 26.98 3.31
N GLY A 289 -28.35 26.30 2.44
CA GLY A 289 -28.53 26.64 1.02
C GLY A 289 -28.96 25.43 0.20
N ASP A 290 -29.18 25.62 -1.10
CA ASP A 290 -29.30 24.50 -2.04
C ASP A 290 -27.91 23.89 -2.29
N LEU A 291 -27.65 22.74 -1.69
CA LEU A 291 -26.34 22.09 -1.76
C LEU A 291 -25.94 21.64 -3.19
N LEU A 292 -26.90 21.55 -4.11
CA LEU A 292 -26.62 21.21 -5.51
C LEU A 292 -26.24 22.44 -6.33
N GLU A 293 -26.89 23.58 -6.10
CA GLU A 293 -26.74 24.77 -6.94
C GLU A 293 -25.91 25.89 -6.30
N ASP A 294 -25.90 25.99 -4.97
CA ASP A 294 -25.24 27.08 -4.26
C ASP A 294 -23.76 26.80 -3.96
N ASP A 295 -22.95 27.86 -3.94
CA ASP A 295 -21.57 27.81 -3.42
C ASP A 295 -21.57 28.01 -1.90
N LEU A 296 -20.97 27.06 -1.18
CA LEU A 296 -20.89 27.08 0.28
C LEU A 296 -19.75 27.99 0.80
N ALA A 297 -18.79 28.35 -0.07
CA ALA A 297 -17.60 29.10 0.30
C ALA A 297 -17.90 30.45 1.01
N PRO A 298 -18.87 31.28 0.58
CA PRO A 298 -19.17 32.55 1.24
C PRO A 298 -19.54 32.39 2.71
N CYS A 299 -20.30 31.36 3.07
CA CYS A 299 -20.63 31.07 4.47
C CYS A 299 -19.41 30.55 5.24
N LEU A 300 -18.69 29.57 4.66
CA LEU A 300 -17.55 28.93 5.33
C LEU A 300 -16.36 29.87 5.56
N ARG A 301 -16.21 30.92 4.76
CA ARG A 301 -15.20 31.98 4.98
C ARG A 301 -15.40 32.72 6.31
N ASN A 302 -16.63 32.82 6.78
CA ASN A 302 -16.96 33.50 8.03
C ASN A 302 -16.84 32.58 9.25
N LYS A 303 -16.56 31.29 9.06
CA LYS A 303 -16.40 30.33 10.15
C LYS A 303 -15.00 30.38 10.75
N PRO A 304 -14.87 30.26 12.08
CA PRO A 304 -13.57 30.13 12.72
C PRO A 304 -12.93 28.79 12.34
N LEU A 305 -11.60 28.78 12.27
CA LEU A 305 -10.83 27.60 11.87
C LEU A 305 -11.12 26.39 12.77
N ALA A 306 -11.30 26.60 14.07
CA ALA A 306 -11.62 25.53 15.02
C ALA A 306 -12.95 24.83 14.70
N GLU A 307 -13.97 25.55 14.23
CA GLU A 307 -15.26 24.96 13.82
C GLU A 307 -15.11 24.14 12.53
N LEU A 308 -14.33 24.63 11.58
CA LEU A 308 -14.05 23.90 10.33
C LEU A 308 -13.26 22.61 10.58
N LEU A 309 -12.26 22.66 11.45
CA LEU A 309 -11.45 21.49 11.83
C LEU A 309 -12.21 20.50 12.73
N ALA A 310 -13.26 20.95 13.42
CA ALA A 310 -14.10 20.09 14.24
C ALA A 310 -15.08 19.23 13.43
N VAL A 311 -15.21 19.46 12.12
CA VAL A 311 -16.09 18.67 11.26
C VAL A 311 -15.63 17.21 11.24
N ARG A 312 -16.50 16.31 11.67
CA ARG A 312 -16.23 14.87 11.67
C ARG A 312 -16.94 14.21 10.49
N LEU A 313 -16.13 13.62 9.63
CA LEU A 313 -16.62 12.72 8.60
C LEU A 313 -16.51 11.30 9.14
N ASP A 314 -17.61 10.56 9.11
CA ASP A 314 -17.61 9.10 9.24
C ASP A 314 -17.68 8.49 7.83
N PRO A 315 -16.56 8.43 7.07
CA PRO A 315 -16.55 7.75 5.78
C PRO A 315 -16.68 6.24 5.99
N PRO A 316 -17.26 5.50 5.02
CA PRO A 316 -17.18 4.05 5.03
C PRO A 316 -15.72 3.60 5.14
N ARG A 317 -15.45 2.57 5.93
CA ARG A 317 -14.08 2.07 6.16
C ARG A 317 -13.38 1.76 4.84
N PHE A 318 -12.09 2.08 4.74
CA PHE A 318 -11.23 1.94 3.54
C PHE A 318 -11.51 2.91 2.38
N LEU A 319 -12.50 3.80 2.52
CA LEU A 319 -12.76 4.91 1.60
C LEU A 319 -12.33 6.23 2.25
N PRO A 320 -12.04 7.27 1.44
CA PRO A 320 -11.58 8.53 2.00
C PRO A 320 -12.74 9.39 2.51
N GLY A 321 -12.43 10.27 3.48
CA GLY A 321 -13.26 11.39 3.88
C GLY A 321 -13.07 12.58 2.93
N PHE A 322 -12.31 13.59 3.37
CA PHE A 322 -11.81 14.62 2.45
C PHE A 322 -10.73 14.01 1.53
N ALA A 323 -10.90 14.14 0.21
CA ALA A 323 -9.96 13.67 -0.80
C ALA A 323 -10.22 14.37 -2.14
N PRO A 324 -9.25 14.33 -3.08
CA PRO A 324 -9.47 14.80 -4.44
C PRO A 324 -10.71 14.19 -5.09
N PHE A 325 -11.37 14.94 -5.96
CA PHE A 325 -12.51 14.46 -6.75
C PHE A 325 -12.38 14.92 -8.21
N VAL A 326 -13.14 14.30 -9.12
CA VAL A 326 -13.14 14.72 -10.54
C VAL A 326 -13.82 16.07 -10.68
N ASP A 327 -13.05 17.11 -11.02
CA ASP A 327 -13.51 18.49 -11.15
C ASP A 327 -13.61 18.97 -12.60
N GLY A 328 -13.09 18.19 -13.56
CA GLY A 328 -13.05 18.55 -14.97
C GLY A 328 -11.97 19.58 -15.33
N THR A 329 -11.13 20.01 -14.37
CA THR A 329 -10.07 20.99 -14.59
C THR A 329 -8.70 20.40 -14.27
N VAL A 330 -8.48 20.01 -13.02
CA VAL A 330 -7.23 19.38 -12.58
C VAL A 330 -7.31 17.87 -12.81
N ILE A 331 -8.42 17.26 -12.40
CA ILE A 331 -8.74 15.86 -12.68
C ILE A 331 -9.87 15.87 -13.70
N VAL A 332 -9.53 15.57 -14.95
CA VAL A 332 -10.49 15.54 -16.06
C VAL A 332 -11.16 14.18 -16.17
N ASN A 333 -12.45 14.17 -16.50
CA ASN A 333 -13.13 12.95 -16.93
C ASN A 333 -12.52 12.49 -18.26
N PRO A 334 -12.23 11.19 -18.43
CA PRO A 334 -11.47 10.71 -19.56
C PRO A 334 -12.20 10.85 -20.90
N SER A 335 -11.52 11.48 -21.85
CA SER A 335 -11.73 11.32 -23.30
C SER A 335 -10.64 10.45 -23.95
N ALA A 336 -9.72 9.89 -23.14
CA ALA A 336 -8.58 9.12 -23.64
C ALA A 336 -9.04 7.72 -24.11
N PRO A 337 -8.75 7.35 -25.37
CA PRO A 337 -9.07 6.00 -25.85
C PRO A 337 -8.31 4.95 -25.02
N PRO A 338 -8.86 3.72 -24.88
CA PRO A 338 -8.14 2.63 -24.24
C PRO A 338 -6.78 2.39 -24.91
N PRO A 339 -5.76 1.94 -24.16
CA PRO A 339 -4.44 1.72 -24.72
C PRO A 339 -4.47 0.64 -25.80
N THR A 340 -4.11 0.99 -27.03
CA THR A 340 -4.02 0.12 -28.22
C THR A 340 -5.32 -0.58 -28.65
N ASP A 341 -5.31 -1.18 -29.84
CA ASP A 341 -6.39 -2.03 -30.37
C ASP A 341 -6.49 -3.28 -29.49
N SER A 342 -7.24 -3.20 -28.39
CA SER A 342 -7.32 -4.22 -27.33
C SER A 342 -7.79 -5.59 -27.83
N SER A 343 -8.26 -5.65 -29.08
CA SER A 343 -8.52 -6.85 -29.88
C SER A 343 -7.31 -7.77 -30.09
N ARG A 344 -6.07 -7.25 -29.96
CA ARG A 344 -4.82 -8.02 -30.14
C ARG A 344 -4.20 -8.53 -28.84
N LEU A 345 -4.76 -8.15 -27.69
CA LEU A 345 -4.28 -8.56 -26.37
C LEU A 345 -4.94 -9.87 -25.94
N GLY A 346 -4.20 -10.73 -25.22
CA GLY A 346 -4.81 -11.89 -24.57
C GLY A 346 -5.91 -11.46 -23.57
N ALA A 347 -6.89 -12.33 -23.32
CA ALA A 347 -8.10 -11.98 -22.54
C ALA A 347 -7.82 -11.30 -21.19
N GLY A 348 -6.77 -11.74 -20.47
CA GLY A 348 -6.36 -11.11 -19.20
C GLY A 348 -5.78 -9.70 -19.37
N ALA A 349 -4.93 -9.48 -20.36
CA ALA A 349 -4.36 -8.16 -20.66
C ALA A 349 -5.44 -7.19 -21.19
N ALA A 350 -6.37 -7.68 -22.00
CA ALA A 350 -7.52 -6.91 -22.47
C ALA A 350 -8.45 -6.49 -21.31
N ALA A 351 -8.64 -7.36 -20.31
CA ALA A 351 -9.42 -7.03 -19.12
C ALA A 351 -8.78 -5.89 -18.30
N VAL A 352 -7.45 -5.89 -18.16
CA VAL A 352 -6.72 -4.83 -17.47
C VAL A 352 -6.76 -3.51 -18.24
N ALA A 353 -6.51 -3.58 -19.56
CA ALA A 353 -6.45 -2.44 -20.47
C ALA A 353 -7.78 -1.70 -20.63
N ASN A 354 -8.90 -2.44 -20.63
CA ASN A 354 -10.24 -1.87 -20.82
C ASN A 354 -10.96 -1.55 -19.50
N ALA A 355 -10.36 -1.85 -18.35
CA ALA A 355 -10.97 -1.57 -17.06
C ALA A 355 -10.81 -0.10 -16.66
N ALA A 356 -11.74 0.38 -15.84
CA ALA A 356 -11.81 1.72 -15.27
C ALA A 356 -10.45 2.30 -14.81
N GLY A 357 -10.25 3.60 -14.99
CA GLY A 357 -9.07 4.30 -14.48
C GLY A 357 -7.83 4.13 -15.37
N HIS A 358 -7.96 3.56 -16.57
CA HIS A 358 -6.84 3.44 -17.51
C HIS A 358 -6.29 4.81 -17.91
N GLU A 359 -7.10 5.85 -17.91
CA GLU A 359 -6.68 7.24 -18.10
C GLU A 359 -5.67 7.73 -17.08
N LEU A 360 -5.66 7.18 -15.87
CA LEU A 360 -4.71 7.58 -14.83
C LEU A 360 -3.28 7.14 -15.15
N ALA A 361 -3.09 6.25 -16.12
CA ALA A 361 -1.80 5.88 -16.68
C ALA A 361 -1.44 6.66 -17.97
N ASP A 362 -2.20 7.68 -18.36
CA ASP A 362 -2.01 8.43 -19.62
C ASP A 362 -0.91 9.48 -19.49
N PHE A 363 0.31 9.00 -19.25
CA PHE A 363 1.50 9.82 -19.09
C PHE A 363 2.77 9.11 -19.55
N SER A 364 2.65 8.19 -20.52
CA SER A 364 3.76 7.34 -21.01
C SER A 364 4.92 8.12 -21.65
N HIS A 365 4.73 9.41 -21.95
CA HIS A 365 5.81 10.31 -22.36
C HIS A 365 6.76 10.69 -21.22
N ARG A 366 6.49 10.25 -19.99
CA ARG A 366 7.33 10.47 -18.81
C ARG A 366 7.82 9.14 -18.27
N GLU A 367 9.02 9.14 -17.70
CA GLU A 367 9.52 7.96 -16.99
C GLU A 367 8.83 7.80 -15.64
N LEU A 368 8.49 6.56 -15.28
CA LEU A 368 7.81 6.18 -14.05
C LEU A 368 8.70 5.26 -13.20
N LEU A 369 8.91 5.61 -11.94
CA LEU A 369 9.37 4.68 -10.91
C LEU A 369 8.24 4.47 -9.91
N PHE A 370 7.90 3.23 -9.60
CA PHE A 370 6.93 2.95 -8.55
C PHE A 370 7.44 1.89 -7.58
N GLY A 371 6.99 1.98 -6.32
CA GLY A 371 7.49 1.15 -5.24
C GLY A 371 6.43 0.71 -4.24
N LEU A 372 6.62 -0.45 -3.64
CA LEU A 372 5.78 -1.00 -2.57
C LEU A 372 6.63 -1.51 -1.41
N THR A 373 6.06 -1.51 -0.22
CA THR A 373 6.51 -2.29 0.93
C THR A 373 5.85 -3.68 0.94
N THR A 374 6.25 -4.55 1.87
CA THR A 374 5.68 -5.90 1.95
C THR A 374 4.26 -5.88 2.53
N THR A 375 4.03 -5.02 3.53
CA THR A 375 2.76 -4.92 4.26
C THR A 375 2.25 -3.48 4.26
N GLU A 376 1.42 -3.16 3.28
CA GLU A 376 0.86 -1.81 3.08
C GLU A 376 -0.26 -1.46 4.08
N SER A 377 -1.03 -2.45 4.51
CA SER A 377 -2.18 -2.24 5.42
C SER A 377 -1.84 -2.41 6.90
N TYR A 378 -0.56 -2.30 7.28
CA TYR A 378 -0.12 -2.48 8.68
C TYR A 378 -0.79 -1.48 9.64
N LEU A 379 -1.00 -0.24 9.19
CA LEU A 379 -1.58 0.85 9.98
C LEU A 379 -3.10 0.72 10.22
N GLU A 380 -3.77 -0.28 9.63
CA GLU A 380 -5.22 -0.51 9.80
C GLU A 380 -5.59 -1.27 11.08
N PHE A 381 -4.59 -1.81 11.77
CA PHE A 381 -4.77 -2.65 12.95
C PHE A 381 -4.11 -2.02 14.17
N ASN A 382 -4.67 -2.27 15.34
CA ASN A 382 -4.07 -1.76 16.58
C ASN A 382 -2.92 -2.66 17.07
N ALA A 383 -2.26 -2.24 18.16
CA ALA A 383 -1.12 -2.98 18.69
C ALA A 383 -1.47 -4.41 19.14
N GLN A 384 -2.65 -4.62 19.73
CA GLN A 384 -3.09 -5.93 20.23
C GLN A 384 -3.33 -6.92 19.08
N ASP A 385 -3.99 -6.47 18.02
CA ASP A 385 -4.23 -7.25 16.82
C ASP A 385 -2.93 -7.70 16.16
N LEU A 386 -1.95 -6.81 16.15
CA LEU A 386 -0.64 -7.06 15.58
C LEU A 386 0.23 -7.94 16.46
N GLU A 387 0.03 -7.96 17.78
CA GLU A 387 0.83 -8.78 18.70
C GLU A 387 0.26 -10.20 18.87
N PHE A 388 -1.07 -10.33 18.96
CA PHE A 388 -1.74 -11.58 19.31
C PHE A 388 -2.57 -12.19 18.16
N GLY A 389 -2.81 -11.44 17.09
CA GLY A 389 -3.69 -11.85 16.00
C GLY A 389 -5.17 -11.82 16.38
N PHE A 390 -6.02 -12.34 15.48
CA PHE A 390 -7.46 -12.38 15.69
C PHE A 390 -8.11 -13.59 15.01
N ASN A 391 -9.36 -13.88 15.39
CA ASN A 391 -10.07 -15.06 14.89
C ASN A 391 -10.62 -14.88 13.46
N GLU A 392 -10.98 -16.00 12.84
CA GLU A 392 -11.54 -16.05 11.49
C GLU A 392 -12.85 -15.25 11.37
N SER A 393 -13.68 -15.24 12.42
CA SER A 393 -14.94 -14.49 12.43
C SER A 393 -14.69 -13.00 12.24
N ARG A 394 -13.66 -12.44 12.87
CA ARG A 394 -13.29 -11.04 12.69
C ARG A 394 -12.67 -10.78 11.33
N ARG A 395 -11.80 -11.66 10.82
CA ARG A 395 -11.32 -11.60 9.41
C ARG A 395 -12.51 -11.51 8.45
N ASP A 396 -13.50 -12.38 8.63
CA ASP A 396 -14.66 -12.47 7.75
C ASP A 396 -15.46 -11.15 7.76
N ARG A 397 -15.64 -10.51 8.93
CA ARG A 397 -16.26 -9.18 9.02
C ARG A 397 -15.44 -8.09 8.33
N ILE A 398 -14.13 -8.10 8.50
CA ILE A 398 -13.20 -7.16 7.84
C ILE A 398 -13.29 -7.31 6.32
N LEU A 399 -13.21 -8.54 5.82
CA LEU A 399 -13.30 -8.84 4.39
C LEU A 399 -14.66 -8.45 3.80
N ARG A 400 -15.77 -8.77 4.49
CA ARG A 400 -17.11 -8.34 4.06
C ARG A 400 -17.19 -6.81 3.98
N THR A 401 -16.64 -6.11 4.97
CA THR A 401 -16.60 -4.63 5.00
C THR A 401 -15.79 -4.07 3.84
N PHE A 402 -14.60 -4.63 3.59
CA PHE A 402 -13.75 -4.23 2.47
C PHE A 402 -14.48 -4.42 1.14
N VAL A 403 -15.05 -5.61 0.91
CA VAL A 403 -15.75 -5.93 -0.34
C VAL A 403 -16.97 -5.03 -0.54
N ARG A 404 -17.76 -4.81 0.52
CA ARG A 404 -18.95 -3.95 0.53
C ARG A 404 -18.64 -2.51 0.13
N ASN A 405 -17.50 -2.00 0.58
CA ASN A 405 -17.11 -0.61 0.35
C ASN A 405 -16.34 -0.42 -0.95
N ALA A 406 -15.51 -1.38 -1.35
CA ALA A 406 -14.66 -1.28 -2.54
C ALA A 406 -15.38 -1.65 -3.85
N TYR A 407 -16.37 -2.55 -3.81
CA TYR A 407 -17.06 -3.08 -4.99
C TYR A 407 -18.57 -2.81 -4.98
N TYR A 408 -19.20 -2.99 -6.14
CA TYR A 408 -20.63 -2.75 -6.38
C TYR A 408 -21.37 -4.00 -6.87
N TYR A 409 -20.71 -4.80 -7.72
CA TYR A 409 -21.27 -5.98 -8.35
C TYR A 409 -20.72 -7.28 -7.75
N HIS A 410 -21.56 -8.32 -7.64
CA HIS A 410 -21.19 -9.69 -7.27
C HIS A 410 -20.36 -9.78 -5.97
N LEU A 411 -20.84 -9.12 -4.92
CA LEU A 411 -20.11 -9.01 -3.64
C LEU A 411 -19.91 -10.37 -2.97
N ASN A 412 -20.87 -11.29 -3.08
CA ASN A 412 -20.77 -12.62 -2.47
C ASN A 412 -19.67 -13.45 -3.12
N GLU A 413 -19.61 -13.42 -4.45
CA GLU A 413 -18.64 -14.13 -5.27
C GLU A 413 -17.23 -13.58 -5.02
N ILE A 414 -17.06 -12.26 -5.08
CA ILE A 414 -15.78 -11.59 -4.77
C ILE A 414 -15.33 -11.95 -3.35
N TYR A 415 -16.20 -11.82 -2.35
CA TYR A 415 -15.87 -12.17 -0.97
C TYR A 415 -15.46 -13.63 -0.81
N SER A 416 -16.21 -14.56 -1.44
CA SER A 416 -15.93 -16.00 -1.36
C SER A 416 -14.60 -16.34 -2.01
N THR A 417 -14.30 -15.75 -3.18
CA THR A 417 -13.01 -15.91 -3.85
C THR A 417 -11.87 -15.38 -2.97
N LEU A 418 -11.97 -14.16 -2.43
CA LEU A 418 -10.91 -13.61 -1.57
C LEU A 418 -10.69 -14.43 -0.31
N LYS A 419 -11.77 -14.88 0.33
CA LYS A 419 -11.69 -15.77 1.50
C LYS A 419 -11.01 -17.09 1.14
N ASN A 420 -11.36 -17.68 0.00
CA ASN A 420 -10.76 -18.93 -0.46
C ASN A 420 -9.25 -18.78 -0.71
N GLU A 421 -8.86 -17.75 -1.47
CA GLU A 421 -7.49 -17.58 -1.91
C GLU A 421 -6.53 -17.21 -0.78
N TYR A 422 -6.99 -16.50 0.25
CA TYR A 422 -6.18 -16.06 1.38
C TYR A 422 -6.36 -16.92 2.63
N THR A 423 -6.97 -18.10 2.52
CA THR A 423 -6.99 -19.07 3.62
C THR A 423 -5.95 -20.16 3.35
N ASP A 424 -5.12 -20.45 4.35
CA ASP A 424 -4.15 -21.55 4.29
C ASP A 424 -4.87 -22.89 4.52
N TRP A 425 -5.35 -23.52 3.45
CA TRP A 425 -6.13 -24.75 3.55
C TRP A 425 -5.32 -25.99 3.97
N ASP A 426 -3.99 -25.90 4.03
CA ASP A 426 -3.15 -27.01 4.52
C ASP A 426 -3.32 -27.20 6.04
N LYS A 427 -3.83 -26.19 6.75
CA LYS A 427 -4.08 -26.23 8.19
C LYS A 427 -5.59 -26.24 8.47
N PRO A 428 -6.12 -27.28 9.15
CA PRO A 428 -7.55 -27.34 9.47
C PRO A 428 -7.96 -26.33 10.54
N VAL A 429 -7.04 -25.95 11.43
CA VAL A 429 -7.24 -24.92 12.45
C VAL A 429 -6.27 -23.79 12.18
N GLN A 430 -6.81 -22.61 11.90
CA GLN A 430 -6.00 -21.43 11.64
C GLN A 430 -5.52 -20.81 12.96
N ASN A 431 -4.21 -20.59 13.07
CA ASN A 431 -3.63 -19.81 14.16
C ASN A 431 -4.07 -18.33 14.01
N PRO A 432 -4.49 -17.63 15.08
CA PRO A 432 -4.79 -16.20 15.05
C PRO A 432 -3.74 -15.31 14.36
N LEU A 433 -2.45 -15.63 14.47
CA LEU A 433 -1.37 -14.91 13.78
C LEU A 433 -1.40 -15.14 12.26
N SER A 434 -1.69 -16.37 11.83
CA SER A 434 -1.85 -16.73 10.42
C SER A 434 -3.06 -16.02 9.81
N VAL A 435 -4.16 -15.96 10.56
CA VAL A 435 -5.37 -15.21 10.16
C VAL A 435 -5.05 -13.72 10.02
N ARG A 436 -4.33 -13.14 10.98
CA ARG A 436 -3.86 -11.74 10.92
C ARG A 436 -3.01 -11.50 9.68
N ASP A 437 -2.00 -12.32 9.43
CA ASP A 437 -1.06 -12.14 8.32
C ASP A 437 -1.77 -12.25 6.97
N ALA A 438 -2.63 -13.25 6.79
CA ALA A 438 -3.47 -13.37 5.61
C ALA A 438 -4.40 -12.16 5.41
N THR A 439 -4.93 -11.60 6.50
CA THR A 439 -5.79 -10.40 6.44
C THR A 439 -5.00 -9.14 6.11
N LEU A 440 -3.78 -8.99 6.63
CA LEU A 440 -2.87 -7.92 6.25
C LEU A 440 -2.50 -8.03 4.77
N GLU A 441 -2.24 -9.25 4.29
CA GLU A 441 -1.86 -9.55 2.92
C GLU A 441 -2.97 -9.19 1.92
N VAL A 442 -4.20 -9.69 2.13
CA VAL A 442 -5.35 -9.40 1.26
C VAL A 442 -5.70 -7.91 1.21
N LEU A 443 -5.62 -7.20 2.34
CA LEU A 443 -5.87 -5.76 2.38
C LEU A 443 -4.75 -4.97 1.70
N SER A 444 -3.49 -5.34 1.91
CA SER A 444 -2.33 -4.71 1.27
C SER A 444 -2.39 -4.86 -0.24
N ASP A 445 -2.77 -6.04 -0.71
CA ASP A 445 -2.90 -6.33 -2.13
C ASP A 445 -4.05 -5.56 -2.76
N GLY A 446 -5.26 -5.67 -2.21
CA GLY A 446 -6.46 -5.08 -2.79
C GLY A 446 -6.49 -3.55 -2.76
N ARG A 447 -5.89 -2.91 -1.74
CA ARG A 447 -5.95 -1.45 -1.55
C ARG A 447 -4.80 -0.68 -2.18
N THR A 448 -3.61 -1.29 -2.23
CA THR A 448 -2.38 -0.58 -2.61
C THR A 448 -1.59 -1.33 -3.68
N ALA A 449 -1.21 -2.59 -3.46
CA ALA A 449 -0.30 -3.29 -4.38
C ALA A 449 -0.91 -3.51 -5.76
N ALA A 450 -2.12 -4.09 -5.84
CA ALA A 450 -2.77 -4.35 -7.12
C ALA A 450 -3.12 -3.06 -7.87
N PRO A 451 -3.70 -2.01 -7.25
CA PRO A 451 -3.89 -0.72 -7.93
C PRO A 451 -2.60 -0.07 -8.44
N LEU A 452 -1.50 -0.15 -7.69
CA LEU A 452 -0.22 0.44 -8.12
C LEU A 452 0.45 -0.36 -9.24
N ILE A 453 0.49 -1.69 -9.13
CA ILE A 453 1.02 -2.57 -10.18
C ILE A 453 0.16 -2.47 -11.44
N ARG A 454 -1.17 -2.34 -11.30
CA ARG A 454 -2.06 -2.08 -12.44
C ARG A 454 -1.70 -0.79 -13.16
N LEU A 455 -1.43 0.28 -12.42
CA LEU A 455 -0.99 1.55 -13.01
C LEU A 455 0.33 1.38 -13.77
N GLY A 456 1.33 0.73 -13.15
CA GLY A 456 2.63 0.47 -13.78
C GLY A 456 2.53 -0.40 -15.03
N TYR A 457 1.69 -1.44 -14.99
CA TYR A 457 1.38 -2.29 -16.14
C TYR A 457 0.76 -1.51 -17.29
N LEU A 458 -0.23 -0.65 -17.01
CA LEU A 458 -0.89 0.19 -18.02
C LEU A 458 0.07 1.24 -18.61
N HIS A 459 0.95 1.79 -17.80
CA HIS A 459 1.98 2.73 -18.23
C HIS A 459 2.99 2.06 -19.18
N ALA A 460 3.48 0.87 -18.81
CA ALA A 460 4.37 0.06 -19.65
C ALA A 460 3.68 -0.39 -20.95
N LEU A 461 2.39 -0.77 -20.89
CA LEU A 461 1.59 -1.15 -22.05
C LEU A 461 1.45 -0.02 -23.07
N ARG A 462 1.46 1.24 -22.62
CA ARG A 462 1.48 2.44 -23.48
C ARG A 462 2.87 2.81 -24.01
N GLY A 463 3.88 1.98 -23.77
CA GLY A 463 5.26 2.21 -24.19
C GLY A 463 6.05 3.15 -23.27
N GLY A 464 5.56 3.43 -22.05
CA GLY A 464 6.27 4.27 -21.09
C GLY A 464 7.38 3.51 -20.38
N THR A 465 8.55 4.15 -20.22
CA THR A 465 9.67 3.59 -19.46
C THR A 465 9.29 3.49 -17.99
N THR A 466 9.31 2.27 -17.45
CA THR A 466 8.77 1.97 -16.14
C THR A 466 9.77 1.18 -15.30
N TYR A 467 9.92 1.50 -14.02
CA TYR A 467 10.72 0.75 -13.06
C TYR A 467 9.89 0.42 -11.83
N PHE A 468 9.98 -0.82 -11.36
CA PHE A 468 9.28 -1.29 -10.18
C PHE A 468 10.27 -1.72 -9.09
N THR A 469 10.03 -1.28 -7.85
CA THR A 469 10.73 -1.76 -6.66
C THR A 469 9.81 -2.34 -5.60
N HIS A 470 10.28 -3.40 -4.95
CA HIS A 470 9.71 -3.89 -3.70
C HIS A 470 10.73 -3.69 -2.59
N PHE A 471 10.43 -2.79 -1.66
CA PHE A 471 11.24 -2.58 -0.48
C PHE A 471 10.92 -3.68 0.52
N HIS A 472 11.84 -4.62 0.74
CA HIS A 472 11.66 -5.77 1.65
C HIS A 472 12.55 -5.70 2.89
N HIS A 473 13.43 -4.71 2.99
CA HIS A 473 14.35 -4.57 4.11
C HIS A 473 13.61 -4.37 5.45
N LEU A 474 14.06 -5.11 6.47
CA LEU A 474 13.53 -5.04 7.82
C LEU A 474 14.45 -4.20 8.69
N SER A 475 13.99 -3.01 9.08
CA SER A 475 14.70 -2.18 10.04
C SER A 475 14.82 -2.89 11.39
N GLN A 476 15.99 -2.78 12.04
CA GLN A 476 16.22 -3.35 13.38
C GLN A 476 15.55 -2.50 14.46
N GLU A 477 14.22 -2.41 14.42
CA GLU A 477 13.42 -1.74 15.43
C GLU A 477 12.65 -2.75 16.28
N LYS A 478 12.60 -2.53 17.61
CA LYS A 478 11.87 -3.37 18.58
C LYS A 478 10.34 -3.21 18.47
N ASP A 479 9.86 -2.53 17.44
CA ASP A 479 8.59 -1.79 17.45
C ASP A 479 7.51 -2.52 16.67
N TYR A 480 7.95 -3.50 15.88
CA TYR A 480 7.15 -4.31 14.99
C TYR A 480 7.22 -5.78 15.43
N PRO A 481 6.32 -6.21 16.32
CA PRO A 481 6.28 -7.60 16.74
C PRO A 481 5.86 -8.51 15.56
N GLN A 482 6.58 -9.62 15.37
CA GLN A 482 6.14 -10.77 14.55
C GLN A 482 5.61 -10.40 13.14
N ARG A 483 6.35 -9.58 12.36
CA ARG A 483 5.95 -9.10 11.03
C ARG A 483 6.51 -9.93 9.87
N PRO A 484 5.77 -10.10 8.74
CA PRO A 484 6.21 -10.89 7.59
C PRO A 484 7.14 -10.14 6.61
N GLY A 485 7.43 -8.87 6.83
CA GLY A 485 8.27 -8.05 5.96
C GLY A 485 8.21 -6.58 6.33
N SER A 486 8.78 -5.71 5.50
CA SER A 486 8.66 -4.24 5.63
C SER A 486 7.21 -3.79 5.67
N VAL A 487 6.95 -2.68 6.37
CA VAL A 487 5.62 -2.08 6.47
C VAL A 487 5.56 -0.69 5.83
N HIS A 488 4.36 -0.24 5.51
CA HIS A 488 4.09 1.08 4.94
C HIS A 488 4.84 2.21 5.68
N GLY A 489 5.62 2.99 4.94
CA GLY A 489 6.35 4.16 5.44
C GLY A 489 7.77 3.87 5.94
N GLU A 490 8.15 2.61 6.14
CA GLU A 490 9.54 2.26 6.54
C GLU A 490 10.57 2.52 5.45
N GLU A 491 10.16 2.61 4.19
CA GLU A 491 11.05 2.88 3.07
C GLU A 491 11.50 4.35 3.03
N LEU A 492 10.67 5.27 3.53
CA LEU A 492 10.92 6.71 3.42
C LEU A 492 12.23 7.18 4.09
N PRO A 493 12.55 6.77 5.33
CA PRO A 493 13.83 7.10 5.95
C PRO A 493 15.04 6.71 5.11
N TYR A 494 14.98 5.57 4.39
CA TYR A 494 16.09 5.09 3.57
C TYR A 494 16.26 5.92 2.30
N TYR A 495 15.16 6.29 1.64
CA TYR A 495 15.17 7.17 0.47
C TYR A 495 15.62 8.60 0.81
N LEU A 496 15.25 9.12 1.98
CA LEU A 496 15.66 10.45 2.43
C LEU A 496 17.08 10.49 3.03
N GLY A 497 17.66 9.33 3.32
CA GLY A 497 19.03 9.22 3.82
C GLY A 497 19.17 9.35 5.33
N VAL A 498 18.11 9.14 6.10
CA VAL A 498 18.14 9.22 7.57
C VAL A 498 19.21 8.29 8.18
N PRO A 499 19.36 7.01 7.76
CA PRO A 499 20.40 6.14 8.31
C PRO A 499 21.84 6.62 8.13
N VAL A 500 22.10 7.45 7.11
CA VAL A 500 23.44 7.96 6.79
C VAL A 500 23.61 9.45 7.14
N SER A 501 22.60 10.05 7.77
CA SER A 501 22.59 11.46 8.13
C SER A 501 23.56 11.74 9.29
N LEU A 502 24.30 12.84 9.16
CA LEU A 502 25.17 13.38 10.21
C LEU A 502 24.41 14.22 11.25
N THR A 503 23.14 14.54 11.02
CA THR A 503 22.33 15.38 11.92
C THR A 503 21.39 14.55 12.79
N HIS A 504 20.93 13.41 12.30
CA HIS A 504 20.00 12.51 13.01
C HIS A 504 20.72 11.44 13.84
N HIS A 505 21.51 11.85 14.83
CA HIS A 505 22.23 10.95 15.75
C HIS A 505 21.32 10.18 16.73
N GLN A 506 20.00 10.32 16.65
CA GLN A 506 19.06 9.80 17.67
C GLN A 506 18.64 8.34 17.45
N GLN A 507 18.93 7.74 16.29
CA GLN A 507 18.62 6.34 16.01
C GLN A 507 19.91 5.59 15.66
N ASN A 508 20.21 4.55 16.42
CA ASN A 508 21.38 3.70 16.20
C ASN A 508 21.13 2.77 15.00
N PHE A 509 21.26 3.28 13.78
CA PHE A 509 21.19 2.47 12.57
C PHE A 509 22.45 1.62 12.39
N THR A 510 22.24 0.38 11.95
CA THR A 510 23.30 -0.57 11.64
C THR A 510 24.05 -0.19 10.35
N GLN A 511 25.28 -0.69 10.19
CA GLN A 511 26.03 -0.52 8.94
C GLN A 511 25.29 -1.10 7.73
N GLN A 512 24.48 -2.13 7.95
CA GLN A 512 23.66 -2.73 6.90
C GLN A 512 22.57 -1.77 6.43
N GLU A 513 21.84 -1.13 7.36
CA GLU A 513 20.83 -0.11 7.04
C GLU A 513 21.44 1.10 6.34
N GLN A 514 22.65 1.49 6.74
CA GLN A 514 23.42 2.53 6.03
C GLN A 514 23.71 2.14 4.58
N ARG A 515 24.09 0.90 4.30
CA ARG A 515 24.32 0.41 2.92
C ARG A 515 23.03 0.42 2.11
N VAL A 516 21.92 -0.05 2.68
CA VAL A 516 20.60 -0.02 2.03
C VAL A 516 20.17 1.41 1.72
N SER A 517 20.37 2.34 2.65
CA SER A 517 20.04 3.76 2.42
C SER A 517 20.91 4.39 1.32
N LYS A 518 22.23 4.11 1.29
CA LYS A 518 23.10 4.56 0.19
C LYS A 518 22.62 4.05 -1.17
N LEU A 519 22.19 2.79 -1.25
CA LEU A 519 21.63 2.19 -2.45
C LEU A 519 20.32 2.88 -2.89
N CYS A 520 19.42 3.17 -1.95
CA CYS A 520 18.16 3.88 -2.22
C CYS A 520 18.42 5.29 -2.75
N ILE A 521 19.32 6.04 -2.11
CA ILE A 521 19.74 7.37 -2.55
C ILE A 521 20.33 7.32 -3.96
N HIS A 522 21.20 6.34 -4.23
CA HIS A 522 21.82 6.14 -5.54
C HIS A 522 20.76 5.97 -6.63
N TYR A 523 19.85 4.99 -6.49
CA TYR A 523 18.83 4.74 -7.50
C TYR A 523 17.86 5.91 -7.70
N ILE A 524 17.39 6.54 -6.62
CA ILE A 524 16.48 7.69 -6.74
C ILE A 524 17.19 8.88 -7.39
N SER A 525 18.42 9.19 -6.98
CA SER A 525 19.16 10.33 -7.55
C SER A 525 19.49 10.13 -9.02
N ASN A 526 19.87 8.92 -9.44
CA ASN A 526 20.09 8.57 -10.83
C ASN A 526 18.80 8.64 -11.65
N PHE A 527 17.68 8.13 -11.12
CA PHE A 527 16.39 8.26 -11.79
C PHE A 527 15.98 9.73 -11.97
N VAL A 528 16.18 10.58 -10.95
CA VAL A 528 15.92 12.02 -11.02
C VAL A 528 16.82 12.73 -12.04
N ARG A 529 18.08 12.29 -12.21
CA ARG A 529 19.01 12.83 -13.20
C ARG A 529 18.66 12.41 -14.62
N TYR A 530 18.56 11.09 -14.83
CA TYR A 530 18.64 10.47 -16.15
C TYR A 530 17.32 9.83 -16.59
N GLY A 531 16.38 9.56 -15.68
CA GLY A 531 15.20 8.74 -15.95
C GLY A 531 15.49 7.23 -15.94
N ASN A 532 16.71 6.86 -15.54
CA ASN A 532 17.16 5.49 -15.35
C ASN A 532 17.81 5.41 -13.97
N PRO A 533 17.42 4.47 -13.09
CA PRO A 533 18.02 4.33 -11.77
C PRO A 533 19.48 3.87 -11.81
N ASN A 534 19.93 3.26 -12.91
CA ASN A 534 21.30 2.76 -13.04
C ASN A 534 22.31 3.87 -13.38
N ASP A 535 23.59 3.59 -13.16
CA ASP A 535 24.66 4.48 -13.62
C ASP A 535 24.68 4.58 -15.16
N PRO A 536 25.04 5.74 -15.74
CA PRO A 536 25.08 5.92 -17.19
C PRO A 536 26.02 4.95 -17.92
N SER A 537 27.07 4.48 -17.24
CA SER A 537 28.02 3.49 -17.75
C SER A 537 27.61 2.04 -17.48
N ALA A 538 26.54 1.79 -16.72
CA ALA A 538 26.09 0.46 -16.40
C ALA A 538 25.44 -0.18 -17.64
N THR A 539 26.02 -1.28 -18.12
CA THR A 539 25.42 -2.11 -19.16
C THR A 539 24.62 -3.25 -18.53
N PRO A 540 23.48 -3.65 -19.12
CA PRO A 540 22.78 -4.84 -18.69
C PRO A 540 23.73 -6.04 -18.67
N PRO A 541 23.70 -6.90 -17.64
CA PRO A 541 24.48 -8.13 -17.67
C PRO A 541 24.04 -8.98 -18.88
N PRO A 542 24.97 -9.70 -19.55
CA PRO A 542 24.59 -10.64 -20.60
C PRO A 542 23.56 -11.62 -20.03
N SER A 543 22.49 -11.89 -20.80
CA SER A 543 21.37 -12.73 -20.37
C SER A 543 21.89 -13.99 -19.66
N PRO A 544 21.38 -14.33 -18.46
CA PRO A 544 21.90 -15.44 -17.70
C PRO A 544 21.70 -16.73 -18.51
N MET A 545 22.79 -17.21 -19.11
CA MET A 545 22.89 -18.60 -19.53
C MET A 545 22.86 -19.43 -18.24
N LEU A 546 21.76 -20.14 -18.00
CA LEU A 546 21.60 -21.11 -16.91
C LEU A 546 21.89 -20.57 -15.49
N GLY A 547 20.94 -19.84 -14.89
CA GLY A 547 20.73 -19.83 -13.43
C GLY A 547 21.82 -19.24 -12.52
N GLU A 548 22.92 -18.71 -13.04
CA GLU A 548 23.94 -18.03 -12.24
C GLU A 548 23.76 -16.52 -12.30
N THR A 549 23.21 -15.92 -11.24
CA THR A 549 23.38 -14.49 -10.99
C THR A 549 24.85 -14.24 -10.70
N PRO A 550 25.54 -13.33 -11.41
CA PRO A 550 26.92 -12.98 -11.09
C PRO A 550 27.02 -12.58 -9.61
N ARG A 551 27.94 -13.19 -8.86
CA ARG A 551 28.23 -12.76 -7.49
C ARG A 551 28.85 -11.37 -7.55
N LEU A 552 28.02 -10.34 -7.46
CA LEU A 552 28.44 -8.94 -7.38
C LEU A 552 29.35 -8.77 -6.15
N GLY A 553 30.47 -8.07 -6.34
CA GLY A 553 31.32 -7.68 -5.23
C GLY A 553 30.55 -6.78 -4.24
N PRO A 554 31.03 -6.63 -2.99
CA PRO A 554 30.37 -5.83 -1.97
C PRO A 554 30.16 -4.35 -2.36
N ASP A 555 30.88 -3.85 -3.37
CA ASP A 555 30.84 -2.47 -3.85
C ASP A 555 30.11 -2.30 -5.20
N GLN A 556 29.58 -3.37 -5.82
CA GLN A 556 28.87 -3.26 -7.11
C GLN A 556 27.35 -3.19 -6.89
N THR A 557 26.72 -2.15 -7.45
CA THR A 557 25.26 -1.98 -7.45
C THR A 557 24.61 -2.93 -8.46
N PRO A 558 23.55 -3.68 -8.09
CA PRO A 558 22.84 -4.51 -9.05
C PRO A 558 22.23 -3.68 -10.18
N TYR A 559 22.24 -4.24 -11.40
CA TYR A 559 21.56 -3.62 -12.52
C TYR A 559 20.04 -3.75 -12.35
N TRP A 560 19.34 -2.62 -12.40
CA TRP A 560 17.89 -2.53 -12.28
C TRP A 560 17.24 -2.44 -13.65
N ASP A 561 16.65 -3.55 -14.09
CA ASP A 561 16.00 -3.64 -15.40
C ASP A 561 14.61 -2.98 -15.42
N THR A 562 14.14 -2.61 -16.62
CA THR A 562 12.82 -2.01 -16.81
C THR A 562 11.69 -3.01 -16.52
N TYR A 563 10.60 -2.52 -15.97
CA TYR A 563 9.34 -3.24 -15.83
C TYR A 563 8.60 -3.23 -17.17
N ASP A 564 8.33 -4.42 -17.71
CA ASP A 564 7.56 -4.62 -18.93
C ASP A 564 6.30 -5.48 -18.65
N THR A 565 5.43 -5.62 -19.66
CA THR A 565 4.19 -6.39 -19.52
C THR A 565 4.39 -7.91 -19.57
N ILE A 566 5.59 -8.39 -19.95
CA ILE A 566 5.88 -9.80 -20.23
C ILE A 566 6.65 -10.44 -19.07
N ASN A 567 7.84 -9.91 -18.79
CA ASN A 567 8.76 -10.34 -17.74
C ASN A 567 8.40 -9.77 -16.38
N GLN A 568 7.76 -8.60 -16.31
CA GLN A 568 7.30 -7.95 -15.07
C GLN A 568 8.40 -7.90 -13.99
N LEU A 569 9.60 -7.47 -14.41
CA LEU A 569 10.80 -7.44 -13.58
C LEU A 569 10.73 -6.33 -12.52
N TYR A 570 11.23 -6.61 -11.32
CA TYR A 570 11.30 -5.63 -10.24
C TYR A 570 12.56 -5.80 -9.39
N MET A 571 13.02 -4.68 -8.82
CA MET A 571 14.15 -4.67 -7.88
C MET A 571 13.64 -4.89 -6.45
N GLU A 572 14.00 -6.01 -5.85
CA GLU A 572 13.77 -6.26 -4.42
C GLU A 572 14.89 -5.62 -3.61
N ILE A 573 14.59 -4.52 -2.91
CA ILE A 573 15.55 -3.84 -2.05
C ILE A 573 15.49 -4.48 -0.66
N SER A 574 16.49 -5.29 -0.36
CA SER A 574 16.67 -5.95 0.93
C SER A 574 18.11 -5.78 1.43
N SER A 575 18.51 -6.59 2.41
CA SER A 575 19.93 -6.72 2.78
C SER A 575 20.84 -7.16 1.62
N LYS A 576 20.27 -7.88 0.65
CA LYS A 576 20.90 -8.34 -0.58
C LYS A 576 19.96 -7.97 -1.73
N PRO A 577 20.18 -6.82 -2.38
CA PRO A 577 19.31 -6.37 -3.46
C PRO A 577 19.41 -7.32 -4.67
N GLU A 578 18.26 -7.68 -5.24
CA GLU A 578 18.19 -8.60 -6.38
C GLU A 578 17.03 -8.30 -7.32
N MET A 579 17.22 -8.59 -8.60
CA MET A 579 16.14 -8.54 -9.59
C MET A 579 15.29 -9.80 -9.49
N ARG A 580 13.97 -9.61 -9.36
CA ARG A 580 12.96 -10.66 -9.37
C ARG A 580 11.95 -10.41 -10.48
N SER A 581 11.08 -11.38 -10.72
CA SER A 581 9.99 -11.27 -11.70
C SER A 581 8.64 -11.57 -11.03
N HIS A 582 7.55 -11.05 -11.61
CA HIS A 582 6.18 -11.40 -11.23
C HIS A 582 5.91 -11.28 -9.73
N TYR A 583 6.01 -10.07 -9.18
CA TYR A 583 5.71 -9.81 -7.78
C TYR A 583 4.36 -10.44 -7.39
N ARG A 584 4.42 -11.46 -6.53
CA ARG A 584 3.27 -12.23 -6.04
C ARG A 584 2.31 -12.63 -7.18
N GLY A 585 2.87 -13.13 -8.29
CA GLY A 585 2.16 -13.34 -9.57
C GLY A 585 0.82 -14.07 -9.47
N HIS A 586 0.70 -15.09 -8.63
CA HIS A 586 -0.58 -15.78 -8.39
C HIS A 586 -1.66 -14.83 -7.83
N LYS A 587 -1.32 -14.09 -6.77
CA LYS A 587 -2.22 -13.14 -6.11
C LYS A 587 -2.51 -11.93 -7.01
N MET A 588 -1.51 -11.43 -7.73
CA MET A 588 -1.72 -10.34 -8.69
C MET A 588 -2.61 -10.77 -9.86
N SER A 589 -2.54 -12.03 -10.32
CA SER A 589 -3.47 -12.56 -11.32
C SER A 589 -4.92 -12.53 -10.83
N LEU A 590 -5.16 -12.91 -9.57
CA LEU A 590 -6.47 -12.80 -8.94
C LEU A 590 -6.99 -11.34 -8.99
N TRP A 591 -6.21 -10.38 -8.50
CA TRP A 591 -6.66 -8.98 -8.41
C TRP A 591 -6.74 -8.24 -9.74
N LEU A 592 -5.83 -8.53 -10.68
CA LEU A 592 -5.74 -7.82 -11.95
C LEU A 592 -6.62 -8.45 -13.03
N SER A 593 -6.90 -9.76 -12.95
CA SER A 593 -7.65 -10.49 -13.97
C SER A 593 -9.01 -10.99 -13.47
N LEU A 594 -9.06 -11.79 -12.41
CA LEU A 594 -10.29 -12.47 -11.97
C LEU A 594 -11.29 -11.52 -11.30
N ILE A 595 -10.87 -10.74 -10.30
CA ILE A 595 -11.75 -9.82 -9.57
C ILE A 595 -12.43 -8.80 -10.52
N PRO A 596 -11.73 -8.17 -11.49
CA PRO A 596 -12.37 -7.29 -12.46
C PRO A 596 -13.36 -7.97 -13.41
N GLN A 597 -13.24 -9.28 -13.63
CA GLN A 597 -14.22 -10.05 -14.41
C GLN A 597 -15.48 -10.34 -13.58
N LEU A 598 -15.31 -10.67 -12.30
CA LEU A 598 -16.42 -10.82 -11.36
C LEU A 598 -17.13 -9.49 -11.11
N HIS A 599 -16.42 -8.37 -11.11
CA HIS A 599 -16.97 -7.05 -10.84
C HIS A 599 -17.61 -6.40 -12.08
N ARG A 600 -18.59 -7.08 -12.69
CA ARG A 600 -19.34 -6.58 -13.86
C ARG A 600 -20.85 -6.82 -13.67
N PRO A 601 -21.72 -5.91 -14.15
CA PRO A 601 -23.14 -6.23 -14.29
C PRO A 601 -23.26 -7.31 -15.36
N GLY A 602 -23.85 -8.47 -15.03
CA GLY A 602 -23.99 -9.60 -15.96
C GLY A 602 -24.65 -9.18 -17.29
N SER A 603 -24.16 -9.72 -18.41
CA SER A 603 -24.61 -9.34 -19.77
C SER A 603 -25.97 -9.90 -20.16
N GLU A 604 -26.51 -10.88 -19.42
CA GLU A 604 -27.68 -11.65 -19.86
C GLU A 604 -29.02 -11.11 -19.31
N LEU A 605 -29.00 -10.21 -18.32
CA LEU A 605 -30.20 -9.56 -17.76
C LEU A 605 -29.88 -8.08 -17.46
N PRO A 606 -30.10 -7.17 -18.42
CA PRO A 606 -29.92 -5.73 -18.23
C PRO A 606 -30.72 -5.16 -17.03
N ASP A 607 -31.76 -5.89 -16.61
CA ASP A 607 -32.69 -5.58 -15.51
C ASP A 607 -32.47 -6.45 -14.25
N ALA A 608 -31.36 -7.19 -14.13
CA ALA A 608 -31.08 -7.93 -12.90
C ALA A 608 -31.05 -6.95 -11.71
N ALA A 609 -31.97 -7.14 -10.76
CA ALA A 609 -32.09 -6.24 -9.62
C ALA A 609 -30.75 -6.15 -8.87
N MET A 610 -30.30 -4.93 -8.54
CA MET A 610 -29.07 -4.67 -7.77
C MET A 610 -28.94 -5.53 -6.50
N ARG A 611 -30.08 -6.01 -5.97
CA ARG A 611 -30.14 -6.95 -4.86
C ARG A 611 -29.37 -8.26 -5.09
N HIS A 612 -29.32 -8.79 -6.32
CA HIS A 612 -28.56 -10.01 -6.63
C HIS A 612 -27.04 -9.80 -6.51
N HIS A 613 -26.58 -8.56 -6.62
CA HIS A 613 -25.16 -8.23 -6.50
C HIS A 613 -24.73 -7.97 -5.05
N HIS A 614 -25.66 -7.77 -4.13
CA HIS A 614 -25.36 -7.43 -2.73
C HIS A 614 -25.22 -8.68 -1.84
N PHE A 615 -24.62 -8.50 -0.66
CA PHE A 615 -24.73 -9.48 0.41
C PHE A 615 -26.19 -9.68 0.78
N GLN A 616 -26.63 -10.93 0.94
CA GLN A 616 -28.01 -11.24 1.31
C GLN A 616 -28.33 -10.82 2.76
N GLU A 617 -27.33 -10.84 3.62
CA GLU A 617 -27.41 -10.45 5.03
C GLU A 617 -26.90 -9.01 5.20
N ASP A 618 -27.69 -8.15 5.85
CA ASP A 618 -27.35 -6.73 6.04
C ASP A 618 -27.29 -6.28 7.52
N ASN A 619 -27.14 -7.25 8.44
CA ASN A 619 -27.00 -6.91 9.86
C ASN A 619 -25.61 -6.26 10.12
N ALA A 620 -25.58 -5.20 10.93
CA ALA A 620 -24.36 -4.50 11.34
C ALA A 620 -23.31 -5.44 11.95
N ASN A 621 -23.74 -6.52 12.61
CA ASN A 621 -22.84 -7.51 13.22
C ASN A 621 -21.97 -8.29 12.22
N TYR A 622 -22.28 -8.25 10.92
CA TYR A 622 -21.46 -8.89 9.87
C TYR A 622 -20.32 -8.01 9.37
N TYR A 623 -20.22 -6.77 9.84
CA TYR A 623 -19.26 -5.79 9.36
C TYR A 623 -18.40 -5.28 10.52
N GLU A 624 -17.20 -4.80 10.19
CA GLU A 624 -16.22 -4.26 11.11
C GLU A 624 -15.95 -2.80 10.71
N GLY A 625 -16.83 -1.90 11.18
CA GLY A 625 -16.79 -0.47 10.88
C GLY A 625 -17.92 0.00 9.95
N ALA A 626 -17.86 1.27 9.54
CA ALA A 626 -18.88 1.88 8.70
C ALA A 626 -18.89 1.28 7.28
N VAL A 627 -20.08 0.99 6.76
CA VAL A 627 -20.30 0.46 5.41
C VAL A 627 -21.11 1.40 4.55
N ARG A 628 -20.88 1.32 3.24
CA ARG A 628 -21.63 2.07 2.24
C ARG A 628 -23.08 1.57 2.14
N ALA A 629 -24.01 2.50 2.07
CA ALA A 629 -25.44 2.21 1.93
C ALA A 629 -25.74 1.35 0.68
N GLN A 630 -26.73 0.47 0.78
CA GLN A 630 -27.21 -0.32 -0.35
C GLN A 630 -27.94 0.58 -1.35
N SER A 631 -27.42 0.67 -2.57
CA SER A 631 -28.11 1.35 -3.67
C SER A 631 -28.96 0.34 -4.43
N MET A 632 -30.26 0.61 -4.54
CA MET A 632 -31.18 -0.17 -5.38
C MET A 632 -31.12 0.27 -6.85
N SER A 633 -30.64 1.48 -7.11
CA SER A 633 -30.30 1.96 -8.46
C SER A 633 -28.98 1.34 -8.92
N ARG A 634 -28.90 0.99 -10.21
CA ARG A 634 -27.65 0.60 -10.86
C ARG A 634 -26.63 1.69 -10.59
N ALA A 635 -25.56 1.33 -9.89
CA ALA A 635 -24.51 2.29 -9.63
C ALA A 635 -23.97 2.75 -10.98
N HIS A 636 -23.96 4.05 -11.22
CA HIS A 636 -23.14 4.63 -12.28
C HIS A 636 -21.69 4.48 -11.81
N VAL A 637 -21.18 3.26 -11.92
CA VAL A 637 -19.75 3.02 -11.95
C VAL A 637 -19.35 3.69 -13.26
N PRO A 638 -18.61 4.81 -13.26
CA PRO A 638 -17.96 5.18 -14.50
C PRO A 638 -17.22 3.92 -14.93
N HIS A 639 -17.37 3.47 -16.18
CA HIS A 639 -16.65 2.32 -16.75
C HIS A 639 -17.25 0.91 -16.60
N VAL A 640 -18.50 0.70 -17.01
CA VAL A 640 -18.81 -0.54 -17.74
C VAL A 640 -19.29 -0.13 -19.12
N VAL A 641 -18.46 -0.37 -20.14
CA VAL A 641 -18.85 -0.17 -21.54
C VAL A 641 -19.97 -1.16 -21.84
N GLU A 642 -21.18 -0.65 -22.11
CA GLU A 642 -22.16 -1.37 -22.91
C GLU A 642 -21.58 -1.45 -24.33
N LEU A 643 -21.28 -2.66 -24.79
CA LEU A 643 -21.08 -2.94 -26.20
C LEU A 643 -22.45 -2.77 -26.88
N GLU A 644 -22.86 -1.52 -27.14
CA GLU A 644 -24.01 -1.26 -28.00
C GLU A 644 -23.66 -1.69 -29.44
N GLY A 645 -24.25 -2.81 -29.86
CA GLY A 645 -24.37 -3.14 -31.27
C GLY A 645 -25.13 -2.02 -31.98
N GLY A 646 -24.54 -1.51 -33.07
CA GLY A 646 -24.96 -0.28 -33.70
C GLY A 646 -26.45 -0.20 -34.05
N ALA A 647 -27.09 0.87 -33.58
CA ALA A 647 -28.29 1.43 -34.20
C ALA A 647 -28.11 2.95 -34.31
N ARG A 648 -27.91 3.43 -35.55
CA ARG A 648 -27.84 4.85 -35.89
C ARG A 648 -29.15 5.55 -35.50
N GLY A 649 -29.13 6.34 -34.43
CA GLY A 649 -30.17 7.33 -34.11
C GLY A 649 -29.68 8.75 -34.43
N GLY A 650 -29.93 9.23 -35.64
CA GLY A 650 -29.57 10.58 -36.07
C GLY A 650 -30.41 11.65 -35.38
N ALA A 651 -29.72 12.71 -34.89
CA ALA A 651 -30.31 13.90 -34.30
C ALA A 651 -31.26 14.61 -35.28
N ARG A 652 -32.43 15.02 -34.76
CA ARG A 652 -33.48 15.75 -35.46
C ARG A 652 -33.15 17.25 -35.41
N SER A 653 -32.76 17.84 -36.54
CA SER A 653 -32.76 19.30 -36.76
C SER A 653 -33.65 19.65 -37.95
N THR A 654 -34.33 20.78 -37.82
CA THR A 654 -35.57 21.23 -38.49
C THR A 654 -35.35 21.97 -39.81
N VAL A 655 -36.01 21.56 -40.91
CA VAL A 655 -36.39 22.41 -42.08
C VAL A 655 -37.64 21.80 -42.80
N PRO A 656 -38.65 22.58 -43.27
CA PRO A 656 -39.89 22.07 -43.87
C PRO A 656 -39.78 21.76 -45.39
N PRO A 657 -40.77 21.05 -45.99
CA PRO A 657 -40.57 20.27 -47.22
C PRO A 657 -40.97 21.00 -48.51
N ARG A 658 -40.36 20.56 -49.64
CA ARG A 658 -40.80 20.88 -51.01
C ARG A 658 -41.00 19.58 -51.81
N ALA A 659 -42.00 19.60 -52.69
CA ALA A 659 -42.77 18.45 -53.19
C ALA A 659 -42.26 17.72 -54.47
N ALA A 660 -42.76 16.46 -54.59
CA ALA A 660 -43.04 15.61 -55.77
C ALA A 660 -41.89 14.80 -56.44
N PRO A 661 -42.15 13.70 -57.20
CA PRO A 661 -43.25 12.68 -57.20
C PRO A 661 -42.73 11.20 -57.23
N PRO A 662 -43.60 10.15 -57.29
CA PRO A 662 -43.27 8.76 -56.91
C PRO A 662 -43.20 7.73 -58.07
N ARG A 663 -42.54 6.56 -57.82
CA ARG A 663 -42.81 5.16 -58.29
C ARG A 663 -41.51 4.32 -58.37
N PRO A 664 -41.56 2.97 -58.51
CA PRO A 664 -42.45 1.95 -57.93
C PRO A 664 -41.70 0.72 -57.37
N VAL A 665 -42.43 -0.13 -56.65
CA VAL A 665 -42.05 -1.46 -56.12
C VAL A 665 -42.03 -2.54 -57.23
N PRO A 666 -41.15 -3.56 -57.11
CA PRO A 666 -41.56 -4.96 -57.34
C PRO A 666 -41.05 -5.88 -56.20
N ALA A 667 -41.92 -6.63 -55.51
CA ALA A 667 -42.49 -7.94 -55.84
C ALA A 667 -41.51 -9.13 -55.68
N ALA A 668 -41.89 -10.04 -54.78
CA ALA A 668 -41.19 -11.26 -54.35
C ALA A 668 -41.27 -12.43 -55.36
N PRO A 669 -40.43 -13.47 -55.19
CA PRO A 669 -40.87 -14.86 -55.36
C PRO A 669 -40.22 -15.81 -54.30
N PRO A 670 -40.53 -17.14 -54.24
CA PRO A 670 -41.20 -17.71 -53.08
C PRO A 670 -40.50 -18.94 -52.45
N SER A 671 -41.16 -19.42 -51.38
CA SER A 671 -41.09 -20.67 -50.61
C SER A 671 -40.46 -21.93 -51.22
N THR A 672 -39.79 -22.70 -50.33
CA THR A 672 -39.75 -24.17 -50.35
C THR A 672 -39.96 -24.71 -48.94
N GLU A 673 -40.93 -25.61 -48.80
CA GLU A 673 -41.33 -26.33 -47.58
C GLU A 673 -40.42 -27.54 -47.27
N CYS A 674 -40.37 -27.96 -46.00
CA CYS A 674 -40.20 -29.36 -45.57
C CYS A 674 -40.76 -29.55 -44.12
N PRO A 675 -41.14 -30.77 -43.71
CA PRO A 675 -42.33 -31.05 -42.86
C PRO A 675 -41.94 -31.61 -41.45
N PRO A 676 -42.83 -32.16 -40.58
CA PRO A 676 -42.91 -31.77 -39.17
C PRO A 676 -42.52 -32.85 -38.13
N ASN A 677 -42.47 -32.41 -36.87
CA ASN A 677 -42.57 -33.17 -35.62
C ASN A 677 -41.49 -34.21 -35.26
N ALA A 678 -40.63 -33.82 -34.32
CA ALA A 678 -40.17 -34.69 -33.24
C ALA A 678 -40.12 -33.89 -31.93
N THR A 679 -41.05 -34.22 -31.02
CA THR A 679 -41.07 -33.80 -29.62
C THR A 679 -39.84 -34.31 -28.88
N ALA A 680 -39.07 -33.41 -28.26
CA ALA A 680 -38.01 -33.71 -27.30
C ALA A 680 -38.20 -32.84 -26.03
N PRO A 681 -37.80 -33.34 -24.85
CA PRO A 681 -38.30 -32.85 -23.56
C PRO A 681 -37.66 -31.53 -23.14
N THR A 682 -38.41 -30.77 -22.34
CA THR A 682 -37.96 -29.58 -21.61
C THR A 682 -36.73 -29.89 -20.75
N VAL A 683 -35.61 -29.24 -21.04
CA VAL A 683 -34.38 -29.24 -20.22
C VAL A 683 -34.19 -27.83 -19.65
N HIS A 684 -33.91 -27.75 -18.35
CA HIS A 684 -33.69 -26.51 -17.60
C HIS A 684 -32.53 -25.66 -18.17
N PRO A 685 -32.59 -24.32 -18.10
CA PRO A 685 -31.59 -23.42 -18.71
C PRO A 685 -30.20 -23.48 -18.07
N ASP A 686 -30.10 -23.93 -16.81
CA ASP A 686 -28.88 -23.83 -16.00
C ASP A 686 -27.77 -24.82 -16.42
N ASP A 687 -28.12 -25.94 -17.05
CA ASP A 687 -27.13 -26.96 -17.48
C ASP A 687 -26.50 -26.66 -18.85
N ALA A 688 -27.15 -25.83 -19.68
CA ALA A 688 -26.64 -25.48 -21.01
C ALA A 688 -25.50 -24.45 -20.94
N LEU A 689 -25.53 -23.59 -19.92
CA LEU A 689 -24.54 -22.53 -19.68
C LEU A 689 -23.23 -23.11 -19.11
N LEU A 690 -23.34 -24.03 -18.15
CA LEU A 690 -22.18 -24.81 -17.65
C LEU A 690 -21.55 -25.67 -18.74
N ARG A 691 -22.34 -26.27 -19.63
CA ARG A 691 -21.80 -27.03 -20.78
C ARG A 691 -21.13 -26.15 -21.83
N ARG A 692 -21.63 -24.93 -22.08
CA ARG A 692 -20.99 -23.99 -23.03
C ARG A 692 -19.67 -23.44 -22.49
N LEU A 693 -19.61 -23.02 -21.22
CA LEU A 693 -18.38 -22.56 -20.56
C LEU A 693 -17.34 -23.69 -20.41
N ALA A 694 -17.80 -24.91 -20.09
CA ALA A 694 -16.92 -26.08 -20.06
C ALA A 694 -16.41 -26.45 -21.46
N SER A 695 -17.24 -26.35 -22.51
CA SER A 695 -16.85 -26.79 -23.86
C SER A 695 -15.73 -25.96 -24.51
N SER A 696 -15.69 -24.64 -24.28
CA SER A 696 -14.66 -23.78 -24.88
C SER A 696 -13.29 -23.95 -24.21
N HIS A 697 -13.26 -24.12 -22.88
CA HIS A 697 -12.02 -24.42 -22.15
C HIS A 697 -11.57 -25.89 -22.32
N TYR A 698 -12.50 -26.83 -22.46
CA TYR A 698 -12.20 -28.25 -22.64
C TYR A 698 -11.62 -28.57 -24.02
N GLN A 699 -12.06 -27.88 -25.09
CA GLN A 699 -11.51 -28.11 -26.43
C GLN A 699 -10.05 -27.69 -26.58
N SER A 700 -9.63 -26.58 -25.95
CA SER A 700 -8.23 -26.15 -25.98
C SER A 700 -7.33 -27.04 -25.11
N TYR A 701 -7.84 -27.49 -23.95
CA TYR A 701 -7.08 -28.36 -23.04
C TYR A 701 -6.97 -29.80 -23.57
N THR A 702 -8.03 -30.35 -24.17
CA THR A 702 -7.98 -31.67 -24.81
C THR A 702 -7.14 -31.70 -26.08
N ALA A 703 -7.11 -30.62 -26.88
CA ALA A 703 -6.19 -30.52 -28.01
C ALA A 703 -4.72 -30.51 -27.54
N ALA A 704 -4.39 -29.73 -26.51
CA ALA A 704 -3.04 -29.73 -25.95
C ALA A 704 -2.68 -31.10 -25.33
N LEU A 705 -3.57 -31.69 -24.54
CA LEU A 705 -3.36 -32.99 -23.89
C LEU A 705 -3.22 -34.12 -24.92
N THR A 706 -4.03 -34.14 -25.97
CA THR A 706 -3.94 -35.16 -27.03
C THR A 706 -2.64 -35.04 -27.82
N VAL A 707 -2.17 -33.82 -28.09
CA VAL A 707 -0.86 -33.59 -28.71
C VAL A 707 0.27 -34.04 -27.78
N THR A 708 0.22 -33.74 -26.48
CA THR A 708 1.24 -34.18 -25.52
C THR A 708 1.27 -35.70 -25.36
N ILE A 709 0.09 -36.35 -25.29
CA ILE A 709 -0.02 -37.81 -25.24
C ILE A 709 0.51 -38.44 -26.54
N ALA A 710 0.16 -37.88 -27.70
CA ALA A 710 0.65 -38.39 -28.99
C ALA A 710 2.18 -38.28 -29.11
N VAL A 711 2.77 -37.15 -28.70
CA VAL A 711 4.23 -36.97 -28.67
C VAL A 711 4.88 -37.92 -27.66
N GLY A 712 4.29 -38.12 -26.48
CA GLY A 712 4.76 -39.07 -25.48
C GLY A 712 4.73 -40.52 -25.97
N CYS A 713 3.63 -40.96 -26.58
CA CYS A 713 3.51 -42.29 -27.17
C CYS A 713 4.50 -42.51 -28.32
N PHE A 714 4.74 -41.48 -29.15
CA PHE A 714 5.70 -41.55 -30.24
C PHE A 714 7.14 -41.72 -29.72
N LEU A 715 7.54 -40.93 -28.73
CA LEU A 715 8.88 -41.05 -28.10
C LEU A 715 9.06 -42.41 -27.41
N LEU A 716 8.01 -42.95 -26.81
CA LEU A 716 8.05 -44.27 -26.18
C LEU A 716 8.19 -45.39 -27.21
N LEU A 717 7.45 -45.34 -28.32
CA LEU A 717 7.60 -46.26 -29.45
C LEU A 717 9.00 -46.18 -30.06
N LEU A 718 9.55 -44.97 -30.21
CA LEU A 718 10.90 -44.76 -30.74
C LEU A 718 11.95 -45.40 -29.83
N ASN A 719 11.84 -45.24 -28.51
CA ASN A 719 12.73 -45.89 -27.56
C ASN A 719 12.63 -47.42 -27.61
N VAL A 720 11.41 -47.98 -27.69
CA VAL A 720 11.21 -49.42 -27.82
C VAL A 720 11.85 -49.97 -29.10
N LEU A 721 11.71 -49.26 -30.22
CA LEU A 721 12.33 -49.65 -31.50
C LEU A 721 13.86 -49.58 -31.45
N ILE A 722 14.44 -48.57 -30.78
CA ILE A 722 15.89 -48.46 -30.56
C ILE A 722 16.38 -49.65 -29.73
N PHE A 723 15.70 -49.98 -28.63
CA PHE A 723 16.07 -51.14 -27.81
C PHE A 723 15.92 -52.47 -28.55
N ALA A 724 14.86 -52.64 -29.35
CA ALA A 724 14.68 -53.81 -30.20
C ALA A 724 15.80 -53.93 -31.25
N GLY A 725 16.21 -52.80 -31.86
CA GLY A 725 17.34 -52.74 -32.79
C GLY A 725 18.68 -53.13 -32.15
N ILE A 726 18.95 -52.63 -30.94
CA ILE A 726 20.15 -52.99 -30.16
C ILE A 726 20.12 -54.47 -29.74
N TYR A 727 18.96 -54.98 -29.33
CA TYR A 727 18.78 -56.38 -28.96
C TYR A 727 19.04 -57.31 -30.15
N HIS A 728 18.56 -56.96 -31.33
CA HIS A 728 18.78 -57.74 -32.55
C HIS A 728 20.24 -57.67 -33.03
N GLN A 729 20.93 -56.53 -32.84
CA GLN A 729 22.38 -56.44 -33.11
C GLN A 729 23.24 -57.24 -32.12
N ARG A 730 22.78 -57.42 -30.88
CA ARG A 730 23.48 -58.22 -29.86
C ARG A 730 23.29 -59.73 -30.06
N GLY A 731 22.21 -60.15 -30.71
CA GLY A 731 21.91 -61.55 -31.02
C GLY A 731 22.69 -62.15 -32.20
N SER A 732 23.36 -61.34 -33.01
CA SER A 732 24.05 -61.82 -34.23
C SER A 732 25.59 -61.83 -34.15
N ARG A 733 26.21 -61.71 -32.98
CA ARG A 733 27.67 -61.90 -32.83
C ARG A 733 27.99 -63.32 -32.35
N PRO A 734 28.52 -64.21 -33.21
CA PRO A 734 28.96 -65.53 -32.78
C PRO A 734 30.20 -65.44 -31.88
N ARG A 735 30.16 -66.20 -30.77
CA ARG A 735 31.29 -66.43 -29.84
C ARG A 735 32.51 -66.95 -30.61
N ARG A 736 33.62 -66.20 -30.59
CA ARG A 736 34.97 -66.76 -30.80
C ARG A 736 35.58 -67.11 -29.45
N SER A 737 36.24 -68.26 -29.42
CA SER A 737 36.75 -68.98 -28.24
C SER A 737 37.92 -68.28 -27.56
N LYS A 738 38.05 -68.57 -26.27
CA LYS A 738 39.30 -68.47 -25.49
C LYS A 738 40.38 -69.31 -26.16
N ASP A 739 41.54 -68.72 -26.37
CA ASP A 739 42.85 -69.20 -25.92
C ASP A 739 43.87 -68.21 -26.48
N ASP A 740 44.48 -67.41 -25.59
CA ASP A 740 45.92 -67.25 -25.58
C ASP A 740 46.35 -66.42 -24.36
N LEU A 741 47.33 -67.00 -23.71
CA LEU A 741 47.98 -66.63 -22.46
C LEU A 741 48.48 -65.20 -22.41
N ALA A 742 48.34 -64.64 -21.21
CA ALA A 742 49.40 -63.99 -20.44
C ALA A 742 50.69 -63.66 -21.22
N GLU A 743 50.99 -62.36 -21.35
CA GLU A 743 52.34 -61.90 -21.06
C GLU A 743 52.35 -60.44 -20.61
N ALA A 744 53.41 -60.18 -19.86
CA ALA A 744 53.60 -59.08 -18.94
C ALA A 744 53.65 -57.69 -19.56
N GLY A 745 53.57 -56.70 -18.68
CA GLY A 745 54.65 -55.72 -18.65
C GLY A 745 54.31 -54.33 -19.14
N SER A 746 54.35 -53.42 -18.18
CA SER A 746 54.82 -52.03 -18.29
C SER A 746 55.40 -51.60 -19.65
N SER A 747 54.96 -50.45 -20.14
CA SER A 747 55.88 -49.34 -20.42
C SER A 747 55.14 -48.04 -20.74
N SER A 748 55.75 -46.97 -20.26
CA SER A 748 55.51 -45.56 -20.57
C SER A 748 55.89 -45.20 -22.00
N SER A 749 55.24 -44.18 -22.57
CA SER A 749 55.83 -42.88 -22.94
C SER A 749 55.29 -42.27 -24.24
N SER A 750 55.09 -40.94 -24.14
CA SER A 750 55.43 -39.90 -25.13
C SER A 750 54.78 -39.89 -26.52
N ASP A 751 54.00 -38.83 -26.74
CA ASP A 751 54.14 -37.81 -27.79
C ASP A 751 54.36 -38.29 -29.23
N ASN A 752 53.41 -38.06 -30.14
CA ASN A 752 53.28 -36.78 -30.85
C ASN A 752 52.12 -36.78 -31.87
N TYR A 753 51.65 -35.56 -32.15
CA TYR A 753 50.52 -35.12 -32.96
C TYR A 753 50.49 -35.61 -34.42
N ASP A 754 49.28 -35.91 -34.94
CA ASP A 754 48.74 -35.23 -36.12
C ASP A 754 47.21 -35.38 -36.30
N GLY A 755 46.53 -34.33 -36.79
CA GLY A 755 45.36 -34.45 -37.69
C GLY A 755 43.92 -34.62 -37.17
N LYS A 756 43.31 -33.53 -36.68
CA LYS A 756 42.00 -32.94 -37.09
C LYS A 756 40.68 -33.76 -37.16
N LEU A 757 39.64 -33.11 -36.59
CA LEU A 757 38.18 -33.09 -36.88
C LEU A 757 37.20 -34.01 -36.11
N ASP A 758 36.41 -33.33 -35.25
CA ASP A 758 35.02 -33.49 -34.80
C ASP A 758 34.27 -34.82 -34.97
N TYR A 759 33.73 -35.36 -33.87
CA TYR A 759 32.28 -35.35 -33.55
C TYR A 759 32.03 -35.99 -32.17
N GLU A 760 31.42 -35.20 -31.29
CA GLU A 760 30.33 -35.46 -30.33
C GLU A 760 30.10 -36.83 -29.62
N VAL A 761 29.51 -36.67 -28.43
CA VAL A 761 28.58 -37.55 -27.68
C VAL A 761 29.17 -38.24 -26.44
N ARG A 762 28.67 -37.84 -25.26
CA ARG A 762 28.11 -38.79 -24.27
C ARG A 762 27.29 -38.12 -23.16
N ALA A 763 25.98 -38.31 -23.32
CA ALA A 763 25.03 -38.85 -22.35
C ALA A 763 25.22 -38.58 -20.85
N PHE A 764 24.21 -37.88 -20.32
CA PHE A 764 23.79 -37.82 -18.92
C PHE A 764 23.36 -39.18 -18.39
N ASP A 765 23.76 -39.46 -17.14
CA ASP A 765 23.06 -40.37 -16.24
C ASP A 765 22.83 -39.65 -14.91
N GLY A 766 21.62 -39.78 -14.38
CA GLY A 766 21.12 -38.97 -13.26
C GLY A 766 21.48 -39.54 -11.90
N LYS A 767 21.54 -38.65 -10.89
CA LYS A 767 21.11 -38.89 -9.50
C LYS A 767 21.26 -37.63 -8.64
N GLY A 768 20.11 -37.21 -8.09
CA GLY A 768 19.87 -37.20 -6.64
C GLY A 768 20.75 -36.31 -5.76
N PHE A 769 20.13 -35.22 -5.31
CA PHE A 769 20.57 -34.31 -4.25
C PHE A 769 21.02 -35.03 -2.96
N GLY A 770 22.20 -34.64 -2.48
CA GLY A 770 22.62 -34.75 -1.07
C GLY A 770 23.27 -33.43 -0.68
N PHE A 771 22.71 -32.75 0.33
CA PHE A 771 23.30 -31.55 0.94
C PHE A 771 24.49 -31.96 1.81
N GLU A 772 25.65 -31.36 1.57
CA GLU A 772 26.81 -31.44 2.46
C GLU A 772 27.27 -30.02 2.83
N CYS A 773 27.24 -29.74 4.14
CA CYS A 773 27.74 -28.53 4.75
C CYS A 773 29.25 -28.41 4.56
N LYS A 774 29.72 -27.32 3.93
CA LYS A 774 31.15 -26.98 3.91
C LYS A 774 31.58 -26.38 5.24
N SER A 775 32.44 -27.14 5.91
CA SER A 775 33.25 -26.79 7.07
C SER A 775 34.23 -25.64 6.78
N ALA A 776 34.41 -24.77 7.78
CA ALA A 776 35.43 -23.74 7.81
C ALA A 776 36.73 -24.28 8.42
N HIS A 777 37.85 -23.92 7.78
CA HIS A 777 39.21 -24.22 8.19
C HIS A 777 39.58 -23.63 9.57
N VAL A 778 40.18 -24.45 10.43
CA VAL A 778 41.00 -24.02 11.58
C VAL A 778 42.38 -24.70 11.46
N PRO A 779 43.52 -24.01 11.69
CA PRO A 779 44.85 -24.57 11.49
C PRO A 779 45.39 -25.35 12.70
N ARG A 780 46.38 -26.19 12.34
CA ARG A 780 47.11 -27.23 13.08
C ARG A 780 47.62 -26.89 14.50
N GLY A 781 47.68 -27.93 15.35
CA GLY A 781 48.62 -28.00 16.47
C GLY A 781 48.53 -29.25 17.36
N VAL A 782 49.37 -30.25 17.05
CA VAL A 782 50.10 -31.18 17.97
C VAL A 782 49.32 -32.21 18.82
N GLY A 783 49.67 -33.50 18.62
CA GLY A 783 50.02 -34.38 19.76
C GLY A 783 49.18 -35.63 20.04
N SER A 784 49.70 -36.78 19.58
CA SER A 784 49.62 -38.15 20.13
C SER A 784 48.28 -38.93 20.21
N LYS A 785 48.23 -39.96 19.34
CA LYS A 785 47.93 -41.40 19.58
C LYS A 785 46.84 -41.77 20.61
N PHE A 786 45.79 -42.47 20.16
CA PHE A 786 45.63 -43.91 20.44
C PHE A 786 44.54 -44.58 19.59
N ASP A 787 44.70 -45.90 19.45
CA ASP A 787 44.18 -46.84 18.45
C ASP A 787 42.67 -47.13 18.39
N LEU A 788 42.26 -47.54 17.19
CA LEU A 788 41.05 -48.28 16.86
C LEU A 788 40.97 -49.63 17.60
N ARG A 789 39.75 -50.06 17.95
CA ARG A 789 39.25 -51.39 17.52
C ARG A 789 37.76 -51.61 17.80
N THR A 790 37.11 -52.17 16.76
CA THR A 790 35.99 -53.14 16.75
C THR A 790 34.61 -52.62 17.17
N LEU A 791 33.64 -52.59 16.24
CA LEU A 791 32.73 -53.70 15.84
C LEU A 791 31.85 -54.09 17.05
N SER A 792 30.54 -54.21 16.99
CA SER A 792 29.48 -54.35 15.99
C SER A 792 28.20 -53.96 16.77
N ASP A 793 27.03 -53.65 16.23
CA ASP A 793 26.18 -54.48 15.38
C ASP A 793 24.89 -53.71 15.09
N CYS A 794 24.19 -54.21 14.09
CA CYS A 794 23.06 -53.63 13.36
C CYS A 794 21.76 -53.47 14.17
N GLY A 795 20.88 -52.58 13.70
CA GLY A 795 19.45 -52.60 14.02
C GLY A 795 18.70 -51.33 13.58
N GLU A 796 17.96 -51.43 12.49
CA GLU A 796 17.08 -50.37 11.92
C GLU A 796 15.94 -49.93 12.86
N PRO A 797 15.38 -48.70 12.67
CA PRO A 797 14.46 -48.08 13.61
C PRO A 797 12.98 -48.39 13.30
N THR A 798 12.16 -48.46 14.35
CA THR A 798 10.70 -48.39 14.26
C THR A 798 10.19 -47.12 14.92
N PHE A 799 9.16 -46.55 14.28
CA PHE A 799 8.46 -45.31 14.60
C PHE A 799 7.88 -45.28 16.03
N GLY A 800 7.93 -44.11 16.65
CA GLY A 800 7.17 -43.82 17.88
C GLY A 800 7.31 -42.36 18.30
N GLU A 801 6.23 -41.61 18.14
CA GLU A 801 6.00 -40.24 18.63
C GLU A 801 6.36 -40.08 20.11
N TYR A 802 7.00 -38.96 20.49
CA TYR A 802 6.88 -38.46 21.86
C TYR A 802 6.83 -36.93 21.93
N SER A 803 5.77 -36.50 22.60
CA SER A 803 5.49 -35.23 23.24
C SER A 803 6.64 -34.75 24.16
N CYS A 804 6.75 -33.42 24.27
CA CYS A 804 7.65 -32.67 25.12
C CYS A 804 7.67 -33.12 26.60
N TYR A 805 8.88 -33.16 27.17
CA TYR A 805 9.17 -32.67 28.52
C TYR A 805 10.59 -32.10 28.57
N ASP A 806 10.70 -31.06 29.37
CA ASP A 806 11.87 -30.20 29.62
C ASP A 806 12.86 -30.84 30.63
N GLU A 807 14.01 -30.17 30.75
CA GLU A 807 15.02 -30.15 31.82
C GLU A 807 16.27 -31.06 31.81
N LYS A 808 17.44 -30.38 31.82
CA LYS A 808 18.63 -30.54 32.71
C LYS A 808 19.68 -29.49 32.27
N HIS A 809 20.40 -28.72 33.10
CA HIS A 809 20.63 -28.64 34.54
C HIS A 809 21.17 -27.24 34.88
N ARG A 810 20.73 -26.71 36.03
CA ARG A 810 21.39 -25.63 36.78
C ARG A 810 22.21 -26.24 37.91
N ALA A 811 23.40 -25.69 38.20
CA ALA A 811 24.14 -25.98 39.43
C ALA A 811 24.70 -24.68 40.01
N ALA A 812 24.25 -24.31 41.21
CA ALA A 812 25.10 -23.97 42.37
C ALA A 812 24.25 -23.46 43.56
N ARG A 813 24.21 -24.30 44.61
CA ARG A 813 24.40 -24.00 46.05
C ARG A 813 23.48 -22.97 46.72
N SER A 814 23.00 -23.10 47.97
CA SER A 814 22.85 -24.16 48.98
C SER A 814 22.48 -23.38 50.26
N SER A 815 21.32 -23.62 50.87
CA SER A 815 21.10 -23.63 52.34
C SER A 815 19.61 -23.73 52.66
N MET A 816 19.22 -24.94 53.07
CA MET A 816 18.02 -25.29 53.84
C MET A 816 18.08 -24.70 55.27
N PRO A 817 17.02 -24.73 56.12
CA PRO A 817 16.03 -25.81 56.21
C PRO A 817 14.54 -25.44 56.38
N ASP A 818 13.73 -26.40 55.93
CA ASP A 818 12.53 -27.02 56.52
C ASP A 818 11.45 -26.15 57.19
N VAL A 819 10.21 -26.27 56.74
CA VAL A 819 9.21 -27.19 57.35
C VAL A 819 8.01 -27.37 56.40
N SER A 820 7.42 -28.55 56.53
CA SER A 820 6.47 -29.32 55.75
C SER A 820 5.07 -28.77 55.50
N VAL A 821 4.54 -29.13 54.32
CA VAL A 821 3.27 -29.83 54.05
C VAL A 821 1.95 -29.21 54.54
N GLY A 822 1.07 -28.92 53.58
CA GLY A 822 -0.36 -28.71 53.81
C GLY A 822 -1.10 -28.30 52.54
N SER A 823 -1.65 -29.28 51.83
CA SER A 823 -2.49 -29.17 50.64
C SER A 823 -3.83 -28.47 50.86
N ALA A 824 -4.33 -27.83 49.79
CA ALA A 824 -5.70 -27.87 49.27
C ALA A 824 -6.49 -26.54 49.18
N ILE A 825 -6.73 -26.15 47.92
CA ILE A 825 -8.03 -25.81 47.28
C ILE A 825 -8.67 -24.42 47.53
N GLU A 826 -8.98 -23.81 46.37
CA GLU A 826 -10.04 -22.84 46.01
C GLU A 826 -9.88 -21.31 46.14
N ALA A 827 -9.97 -20.69 44.95
CA ALA A 827 -10.85 -19.60 44.54
C ALA A 827 -10.79 -18.22 45.22
N GLY A 828 -10.79 -17.20 44.35
CA GLY A 828 -11.48 -15.93 44.63
C GLY A 828 -10.63 -14.82 45.21
N SER A 829 -10.25 -13.88 44.33
CA SER A 829 -10.09 -12.44 44.56
C SER A 829 -10.48 -11.88 45.94
N VAL A 830 -9.63 -11.01 46.52
CA VAL A 830 -9.93 -9.62 46.98
C VAL A 830 -8.74 -9.05 47.78
N VAL A 831 -8.25 -7.88 47.33
CA VAL A 831 -7.82 -6.64 48.04
C VAL A 831 -7.07 -6.73 49.41
N CYS A 832 -5.95 -5.98 49.53
CA CYS A 832 -5.65 -4.93 50.55
C CYS A 832 -4.19 -4.86 51.06
N ILE A 833 -3.62 -3.62 51.06
CA ILE A 833 -2.92 -2.91 52.18
C ILE A 833 -1.62 -3.60 52.73
N ASP A 834 -0.47 -2.97 52.96
CA ASP A 834 -0.17 -1.76 53.74
C ASP A 834 1.28 -1.27 53.54
N THR A 835 1.45 -0.03 54.00
CA THR A 835 2.58 0.85 54.29
C THR A 835 3.87 0.25 54.89
N GLN A 836 5.04 0.86 54.61
CA GLN A 836 5.67 1.88 55.48
C GLN A 836 7.03 2.38 54.93
N LYS A 837 7.28 3.67 55.19
CA LYS A 837 8.49 4.48 54.95
C LYS A 837 9.63 4.16 55.95
N PRO A 838 10.78 4.83 55.80
CA PRO A 838 11.34 5.55 56.95
C PRO A 838 11.63 7.05 56.71
N ASP A 839 12.01 7.69 57.82
CA ASP A 839 11.79 9.06 58.31
C ASP A 839 12.92 10.11 58.14
N ILE A 840 12.48 11.39 57.98
CA ILE A 840 12.80 12.64 58.75
C ILE A 840 14.28 13.15 58.80
N GLN A 841 14.62 14.43 58.46
CA GLN A 841 14.58 15.62 59.34
C GLN A 841 14.59 17.00 58.61
N LYS A 842 13.93 17.98 59.25
CA LYS A 842 13.68 19.40 58.93
C LYS A 842 14.77 20.37 59.46
N LEU A 843 14.79 21.62 58.97
CA LEU A 843 14.67 22.85 59.80
C LEU A 843 14.48 24.17 58.98
N ASP A 844 13.35 24.84 59.27
CA ASP A 844 12.91 26.26 59.29
C ASP A 844 13.38 27.38 58.33
N PRO A 845 12.49 28.37 58.04
CA PRO A 845 12.64 29.70 58.66
C PRO A 845 11.31 30.43 59.06
N ALA A 846 11.46 31.51 59.84
CA ALA A 846 10.39 32.37 60.40
C ALA A 846 10.46 33.85 59.91
N ARG A 847 9.26 34.50 59.79
CA ARG A 847 8.82 35.93 60.00
C ARG A 847 9.72 37.11 59.51
N ALA A 848 9.26 38.25 58.97
CA ALA A 848 7.97 39.00 59.00
C ALA A 848 7.95 40.13 57.92
N GLY A 849 6.76 40.68 57.58
CA GLY A 849 6.58 42.05 57.05
C GLY A 849 5.52 42.25 55.93
N ASP A 850 4.30 42.65 56.31
CA ASP A 850 3.16 43.14 55.48
C ASP A 850 3.18 44.71 55.40
N PRO A 851 2.29 45.47 54.67
CA PRO A 851 1.00 45.10 54.01
C PRO A 851 0.68 45.79 52.64
N VAL A 852 -0.58 45.56 52.19
CA VAL A 852 -1.49 46.33 51.27
C VAL A 852 -1.72 45.64 49.91
N GLY A 853 -2.92 45.20 49.50
CA GLY A 853 -4.26 45.18 50.11
C GLY A 853 -5.32 44.69 49.10
N ARG A 854 -6.29 43.91 49.62
CA ARG A 854 -7.71 43.74 49.20
C ARG A 854 -8.03 42.99 47.88
N THR A 855 -8.50 41.73 47.96
CA THR A 855 -9.91 41.19 48.11
C THR A 855 -10.51 40.85 46.73
N SER A 856 -11.19 39.73 46.46
CA SER A 856 -11.86 38.65 47.22
C SER A 856 -12.19 37.54 46.18
N THR A 857 -11.75 36.28 46.32
CA THR A 857 -12.46 35.11 46.91
C THR A 857 -13.79 34.74 46.23
N PHE A 858 -14.23 33.49 46.03
CA PHE A 858 -14.04 32.23 46.76
C PHE A 858 -14.28 30.99 45.85
N GLU A 859 -13.68 29.88 46.29
CA GLU A 859 -13.76 28.48 45.81
C GLU A 859 -15.14 27.79 45.89
N PRO A 860 -15.29 26.62 45.23
CA PRO A 860 -16.47 25.76 45.29
C PRO A 860 -16.39 24.74 46.45
N ARG A 861 -17.56 24.31 46.97
CA ARG A 861 -17.67 23.08 47.77
C ARG A 861 -18.95 22.30 47.47
N VAL A 862 -18.70 20.99 47.46
CA VAL A 862 -19.53 19.79 47.33
C VAL A 862 -20.49 19.62 48.51
N VAL A 863 -21.61 18.90 48.34
CA VAL A 863 -22.02 17.69 49.10
C VAL A 863 -23.45 17.24 48.73
N ASP A 864 -23.55 15.93 48.52
CA ASP A 864 -24.70 15.02 48.36
C ASP A 864 -25.88 15.17 49.35
N SER A 865 -27.07 14.71 48.95
CA SER A 865 -27.64 13.43 49.43
C SER A 865 -29.12 13.24 49.06
N SER A 866 -29.45 11.98 48.81
CA SER A 866 -30.75 11.34 48.59
C SER A 866 -31.83 11.66 49.64
N THR A 867 -33.12 11.55 49.30
CA THR A 867 -34.02 10.39 49.59
C THR A 867 -35.49 10.72 49.20
N GLN A 868 -36.22 9.66 48.85
CA GLN A 868 -37.60 9.49 48.39
C GLN A 868 -38.72 10.31 49.08
N VAL A 869 -39.85 10.53 48.37
CA VAL A 869 -41.20 9.96 48.64
C VAL A 869 -42.27 10.52 47.67
N LYS A 870 -43.21 9.64 47.29
CA LYS A 870 -44.44 9.76 46.49
C LYS A 870 -45.27 11.06 46.64
N PHE A 871 -45.99 11.45 45.58
CA PHE A 871 -47.47 11.43 45.44
C PHE A 871 -47.86 12.18 44.13
N GLY A 872 -48.63 11.54 43.24
CA GLY A 872 -49.61 12.25 42.39
C GLY A 872 -50.95 12.37 43.16
N PRO A 873 -52.07 12.86 42.59
CA PRO A 873 -52.36 13.16 41.18
C PRO A 873 -53.09 14.53 40.99
N ASP A 874 -53.49 14.85 39.75
CA ASP A 874 -54.63 15.71 39.35
C ASP A 874 -54.57 15.77 37.81
N GLY A 875 -55.60 15.64 36.98
CA GLY A 875 -57.04 15.47 37.12
C GLY A 875 -57.58 15.45 35.68
N ALA A 876 -58.53 14.58 35.38
CA ALA A 876 -59.22 14.48 34.10
C ALA A 876 -60.68 14.90 34.27
N GLU A 877 -61.27 15.53 33.25
CA GLU A 877 -62.72 15.62 32.96
C GLU A 877 -62.86 16.35 31.59
N ALA A 878 -63.78 16.05 30.66
CA ALA A 878 -64.91 15.11 30.59
C ALA A 878 -65.42 15.01 29.12
N ALA A 879 -66.43 14.12 28.93
CA ALA A 879 -67.27 13.77 27.76
C ALA A 879 -66.73 12.59 26.92
N GLY A 880 -67.32 11.38 26.91
CA GLY A 880 -68.74 10.96 26.80
C GLY A 880 -68.99 10.56 25.33
N ASP A 881 -69.54 9.42 24.89
CA ASP A 881 -70.36 8.39 25.51
C ASP A 881 -70.44 7.14 24.57
N GLU A 882 -70.68 5.97 25.18
CA GLU A 882 -71.27 4.67 24.78
C GLU A 882 -71.16 4.00 23.37
N GLY A 883 -70.94 2.67 23.41
CA GLY A 883 -71.22 1.71 22.32
C GLY A 883 -70.57 0.31 22.46
N GLU A 884 -71.30 -0.64 23.06
CA GLU A 884 -70.92 -2.00 23.47
C GLU A 884 -70.56 -3.04 22.37
N GLY A 885 -69.89 -4.12 22.79
CA GLY A 885 -69.90 -5.42 22.10
C GLY A 885 -68.85 -6.43 22.61
N GLY A 886 -69.14 -7.16 23.70
CA GLY A 886 -68.25 -8.14 24.33
C GLY A 886 -68.26 -9.55 23.73
N GLY A 887 -67.31 -10.41 24.16
CA GLY A 887 -67.39 -11.84 23.89
C GLY A 887 -66.18 -12.76 24.19
N ILE A 888 -66.03 -13.18 25.46
CA ILE A 888 -65.70 -14.57 25.93
C ILE A 888 -64.26 -15.15 25.80
N LEU A 889 -63.58 -15.18 26.96
CA LEU A 889 -62.88 -16.30 27.65
C LEU A 889 -62.40 -17.55 26.86
N ARG A 890 -61.08 -17.83 26.90
CA ARG A 890 -60.43 -18.96 27.64
C ARG A 890 -58.95 -19.14 27.25
N THR A 891 -58.07 -19.16 28.25
CA THR A 891 -56.70 -19.69 28.17
C THR A 891 -56.71 -21.22 28.25
N PRO A 892 -55.74 -21.90 27.60
CA PRO A 892 -54.85 -22.77 28.38
C PRO A 892 -53.39 -22.83 27.90
N ALA A 893 -52.50 -23.01 28.90
CA ALA A 893 -51.17 -23.66 28.98
C ALA A 893 -50.15 -23.65 27.79
N PRO A 894 -48.84 -23.51 28.09
CA PRO A 894 -47.78 -23.43 27.07
C PRO A 894 -47.36 -24.82 26.54
N PRO A 895 -47.06 -24.98 25.24
CA PRO A 895 -46.54 -26.24 24.71
C PRO A 895 -45.03 -26.38 24.91
N ALA A 896 -44.64 -27.63 25.14
CA ALA A 896 -43.31 -28.14 25.40
C ALA A 896 -42.31 -27.97 24.23
N ALA A 897 -41.03 -28.00 24.60
CA ALA A 897 -39.87 -27.93 23.71
C ALA A 897 -39.83 -29.09 22.68
N PRO A 898 -39.47 -28.82 21.41
CA PRO A 898 -39.19 -29.87 20.45
C PRO A 898 -37.71 -30.32 20.48
N ALA A 899 -37.55 -31.65 20.42
CA ALA A 899 -36.30 -32.40 20.32
C ALA A 899 -35.57 -32.19 18.96
N PRO A 900 -34.25 -32.51 18.87
CA PRO A 900 -33.42 -32.14 17.72
C PRO A 900 -33.70 -33.03 16.50
N PRO A 901 -33.72 -32.49 15.27
CA PRO A 901 -33.86 -33.30 14.06
C PRO A 901 -32.55 -34.00 13.68
N GLY A 902 -32.70 -35.27 13.33
CA GLY A 902 -31.64 -36.23 13.09
C GLY A 902 -30.81 -36.05 11.81
N ILE A 903 -29.65 -36.69 11.86
CA ILE A 903 -28.64 -36.78 10.82
C ILE A 903 -29.20 -37.53 9.60
N MET A 904 -29.46 -36.83 8.49
CA MET A 904 -29.53 -37.45 7.17
C MET A 904 -28.13 -37.48 6.53
N LYS A 905 -27.53 -38.67 6.47
CA LYS A 905 -26.34 -38.93 5.65
C LYS A 905 -26.70 -38.83 4.17
N LYS A 906 -26.42 -37.69 3.54
CA LYS A 906 -26.28 -37.61 2.07
C LYS A 906 -24.84 -37.96 1.70
N ARG A 907 -24.69 -39.12 1.06
CA ARG A 907 -23.45 -39.64 0.50
C ARG A 907 -23.12 -38.79 -0.74
N VAL A 908 -22.19 -37.85 -0.61
CA VAL A 908 -21.59 -37.17 -1.77
C VAL A 908 -20.41 -38.01 -2.21
N GLN A 909 -20.49 -38.53 -3.44
CA GLN A 909 -19.45 -39.31 -4.07
C GLN A 909 -18.37 -38.32 -4.53
N ILE A 910 -17.24 -38.29 -3.82
CA ILE A 910 -16.06 -37.51 -4.19
C ILE A 910 -15.42 -38.23 -5.38
N GLN A 911 -15.39 -37.57 -6.53
CA GLN A 911 -14.57 -38.01 -7.65
C GLN A 911 -13.18 -37.40 -7.44
N GLU A 912 -12.23 -38.23 -7.04
CA GLU A 912 -10.81 -37.89 -6.98
C GLU A 912 -10.35 -37.41 -8.36
N ILE A 913 -9.88 -36.17 -8.44
CA ILE A 913 -8.98 -35.73 -9.50
C ILE A 913 -7.65 -35.50 -8.79
N SER A 914 -6.80 -36.52 -8.83
CA SER A 914 -5.38 -36.41 -8.50
C SER A 914 -4.70 -35.49 -9.51
N VAL A 915 -3.86 -34.60 -9.00
CA VAL A 915 -2.99 -33.67 -9.74
C VAL A 915 -2.14 -34.40 -10.78
#